data_AF-A0A0E0MIC2-F1
#
_entry.id   AF-A0A0E0MIC2-F1
#
_cell.length_a   1.000
_cell.length_b   1.000
_cell.length_c   1.000
_cell.angle_alpha   90.00
_cell.angle_beta   90.00
_cell.angle_gamma   90.00
#
_symmetry.space_group_name_H-M   'P 1'
#
loop_
_entity.id
_entity.type
_entity.pdbx_description
1 polymer ?
#
loop_
_entity_poly.entity_id
_entity_poly.type
_entity_poly.pdbx_seq_one_letter_code
_entity_poly.pdbx_strand_id
1 'polypeptide(L)'
;MAFRRRSCIPAALAVFFLLLAGQSTAGDDQTAVIWGRHGDEGSLREACDTGHYNTVIISFYSVFGHGRYSLDLSGHDLRGVGNDIKHCQRKGIVVLLSIGGQGAHYSLPSSRSAADVADNLWNSFLAGRRKGVLRPFGNAAVDGIDFFIDRGSGDHYDELARKLYSYSNKGKGVMLTATPRCRFPDPRLEKALATGLFARIHVRMFGGDVNCTAAPRESWEKWAAAYPASQVYLGLVASSEQDPGYLSPKPLYYTLIMQITYTYCCNMRFMKMKALLPLAAMLMLLLATPATADGYVGQLAVFWGRHKEEGSLRQACDTGRYNIVVITFYSVFGYQHGRYGLDLSGHDVSTVGADIKYCQSKGVTVLLSIGGQGGEYSLPSSQSAADVADNLWNAYLGGRRAGVPRPFGDAVVDGIDFFIDQGGADHYEQLARQLHGRGVLLTATVRCSYPDSRMEAALATGVFARIHVRIFGDNQCTMFPKDAWEKWAAAYPRCTVFLTVVASPEQDEGYMFQKDLYYGVQQFIDKEPNYGGIAIWDRYYDKKANYSVTMAALGRRSWLVPLAMVLAVSSCLAGPATAAGKTGQMTVFWGRNKKEGTLKETCDTGLYTTVVISFYSVFGHGRYWGDLSGHDLRVIGADIKHCQSRNVFVFLSIGGGGKDYSLPTSQSAADVADNIWNAHMDGRRPGVFRPFGDAAVDGIDFFIDQGAPDHYDELARKLYSYNKMYRARTPVRLTATVRCAYPDPRMKKALDTKLFERIHVRFYDDAKCSYNHAGLAGVMAQWNKWTARYPGSNVYLGLAAANVPGKNDNVFIKQLYYDLLPNVQKAPNYGGIMLWDRFYDKQTGYGKTLPPSLSPSPWDFPAPARPTRVVSHLRLPRLSPACAAARRARTRAAPSQVNDRLVCEDTDLE
;
A
#
# COMPACT_ATOMS: atom_id res chain seq x y z
N MET A 1 -21.11 46.42 49.27
CA MET A 1 -20.94 47.23 48.03
C MET A 1 -19.79 46.58 47.26
N ALA A 2 -19.84 46.28 45.96
CA ALA A 2 -20.90 46.42 44.97
C ALA A 2 -21.01 45.17 44.05
N PHE A 3 -22.08 45.11 43.27
CA PHE A 3 -22.45 44.12 42.23
C PHE A 3 -21.37 43.95 41.13
N ARG A 4 -21.29 42.94 40.25
CA ARG A 4 -22.09 41.76 39.77
C ARG A 4 -21.11 40.94 38.86
N ARG A 5 -21.30 39.68 38.42
CA ARG A 5 -22.35 38.64 38.52
C ARG A 5 -21.70 37.26 38.27
N ARG A 6 -22.28 36.19 38.83
CA ARG A 6 -21.88 34.78 38.62
C ARG A 6 -22.21 34.29 37.20
N SER A 7 -21.53 33.24 36.73
CA SER A 7 -22.21 32.12 36.07
C SER A 7 -21.47 30.79 36.29
N CYS A 8 -22.20 29.68 36.24
CA CYS A 8 -21.78 28.38 36.76
C CYS A 8 -20.91 27.58 35.77
N ILE A 9 -19.65 27.30 36.12
CA ILE A 9 -18.83 26.26 35.47
C ILE A 9 -18.06 25.44 36.53
N PRO A 10 -18.68 24.45 37.19
CA PRO A 10 -17.90 23.32 37.70
C PRO A 10 -18.48 21.93 37.39
N ALA A 11 -19.69 21.83 36.80
CA ALA A 11 -20.29 20.54 36.45
C ALA A 11 -19.76 19.95 35.13
N ALA A 12 -19.55 20.79 34.11
CA ALA A 12 -19.11 20.34 32.78
C ALA A 12 -17.65 19.84 32.76
N LEU A 13 -16.76 20.47 33.55
CA LEU A 13 -15.34 20.10 33.64
C LEU A 13 -15.14 18.72 34.31
N ALA A 14 -15.94 18.36 35.32
CA ALA A 14 -15.89 17.04 35.94
C ALA A 14 -16.31 15.93 34.95
N VAL A 15 -17.36 16.16 34.15
CA VAL A 15 -17.79 15.22 33.10
C VAL A 15 -16.77 15.14 31.96
N PHE A 16 -16.11 16.26 31.62
CA PHE A 16 -15.04 16.28 30.61
C PHE A 16 -13.80 15.50 31.06
N PHE A 17 -13.38 15.63 32.32
CA PHE A 17 -12.28 14.82 32.87
C PHE A 17 -12.65 13.34 33.05
N LEU A 18 -13.91 13.00 33.38
CA LEU A 18 -14.38 11.62 33.39
C LEU A 18 -14.46 10.99 31.99
N LEU A 19 -14.73 11.77 30.95
CA LEU A 19 -14.69 11.32 29.55
C LEU A 19 -13.24 11.21 29.01
N LEU A 20 -12.32 12.08 29.45
CA LEU A 20 -10.90 12.02 29.07
C LEU A 20 -10.14 10.91 29.83
N ALA A 21 -10.48 10.64 31.09
CA ALA A 21 -9.98 9.47 31.83
C ALA A 21 -10.50 8.14 31.24
N GLY A 22 -11.49 8.18 30.35
CA GLY A 22 -12.00 7.04 29.57
C GLY A 22 -11.32 6.83 28.22
N GLN A 23 -10.27 7.58 27.87
CA GLN A 23 -9.58 7.50 26.57
C GLN A 23 -8.07 7.26 26.67
N SER A 24 -7.62 6.53 27.71
CA SER A 24 -6.23 6.06 27.83
C SER A 24 -6.08 4.71 28.54
N THR A 25 -6.73 3.67 28.01
CA THR A 25 -6.30 2.26 28.17
C THR A 25 -6.50 1.49 26.88
N ALA A 26 -5.58 0.56 26.59
CA ALA A 26 -5.54 -0.27 25.39
C ALA A 26 -6.90 -0.85 24.95
N GLY A 27 -7.20 -0.78 23.64
CA GLY A 27 -8.34 -1.48 23.04
C GLY A 27 -8.80 -0.92 21.69
N ASP A 28 -8.27 -1.47 20.59
CA ASP A 28 -9.06 -1.66 19.35
C ASP A 28 -8.46 -2.73 18.42
N ASP A 29 -7.14 -2.99 18.51
CA ASP A 29 -6.54 -4.19 17.92
C ASP A 29 -6.91 -5.45 18.73
N GLN A 30 -7.70 -6.35 18.14
CA GLN A 30 -8.09 -7.60 18.79
C GLN A 30 -7.07 -8.71 18.52
N THR A 31 -5.94 -8.66 19.23
CA THR A 31 -4.86 -9.65 19.09
C THR A 31 -5.04 -10.83 20.05
N ALA A 32 -5.00 -12.05 19.51
CA ALA A 32 -4.97 -13.30 20.26
C ALA A 32 -3.61 -14.00 20.11
N VAL A 33 -3.11 -14.62 21.19
CA VAL A 33 -1.86 -15.41 21.18
C VAL A 33 -2.12 -16.83 21.70
N ILE A 34 -1.42 -17.82 21.16
CA ILE A 34 -1.39 -19.18 21.70
C ILE A 34 -0.17 -19.29 22.61
N TRP A 35 -0.36 -19.75 23.86
CA TRP A 35 0.68 -19.88 24.89
C TRP A 35 0.67 -21.29 25.49
N GLY A 36 1.85 -21.83 25.81
CA GLY A 36 2.04 -23.20 26.33
C GLY A 36 2.65 -24.16 25.30
N ARG A 37 3.48 -23.64 24.37
CA ARG A 37 4.15 -24.42 23.32
C ARG A 37 5.64 -24.63 23.56
N HIS A 38 6.29 -23.80 24.37
CA HIS A 38 7.74 -23.82 24.57
C HIS A 38 8.10 -23.36 25.99
N GLY A 39 8.94 -24.12 26.71
CA GLY A 39 9.29 -23.83 28.11
C GLY A 39 10.04 -22.51 28.34
N ASP A 40 10.55 -21.87 27.28
CA ASP A 40 11.23 -20.57 27.26
C ASP A 40 10.34 -19.41 26.77
N GLU A 41 9.05 -19.63 26.51
CA GLU A 41 8.10 -18.59 26.04
C GLU A 41 7.64 -17.60 27.15
N GLY A 42 8.22 -17.70 28.35
CA GLY A 42 7.84 -16.93 29.53
C GLY A 42 6.54 -17.41 30.20
N SER A 43 6.20 -16.80 31.33
CA SER A 43 4.99 -17.12 32.08
C SER A 43 3.72 -16.55 31.41
N LEU A 44 2.58 -17.20 31.65
CA LEU A 44 1.27 -16.69 31.24
C LEU A 44 1.01 -15.27 31.77
N ARG A 45 1.53 -14.97 32.96
CA ARG A 45 1.45 -13.64 33.56
C ARG A 45 2.22 -12.60 32.77
N GLU A 46 3.47 -12.87 32.40
CA GLU A 46 4.28 -11.95 31.58
C GLU A 46 3.62 -11.69 30.23
N ALA A 47 3.10 -12.72 29.57
CA ALA A 47 2.33 -12.57 28.32
C ALA A 47 1.14 -11.59 28.50
N CYS A 48 0.36 -11.73 29.59
CA CYS A 48 -0.73 -10.82 29.95
C CYS A 48 -0.28 -9.45 30.48
N ASP A 49 0.98 -9.31 30.90
CA ASP A 49 1.57 -8.08 31.39
C ASP A 49 2.16 -7.21 30.26
N THR A 50 2.43 -7.77 29.07
CA THR A 50 2.83 -7.02 27.86
C THR A 50 1.83 -5.95 27.39
N GLY A 51 0.53 -6.17 27.61
CA GLY A 51 -0.53 -5.34 27.04
C GLY A 51 -0.79 -5.53 25.54
N HIS A 52 -0.12 -6.47 24.87
CA HIS A 52 -0.28 -6.70 23.42
C HIS A 52 -1.48 -7.58 23.05
N TYR A 53 -2.03 -8.34 24.01
CA TYR A 53 -3.05 -9.36 23.75
C TYR A 53 -4.31 -9.09 24.55
N ASN A 54 -5.47 -9.16 23.90
CA ASN A 54 -6.78 -9.15 24.58
C ASN A 54 -7.35 -10.57 24.78
N THR A 55 -6.70 -11.58 24.18
CA THR A 55 -7.10 -12.99 24.24
C THR A 55 -5.84 -13.85 24.33
N VAL A 56 -5.82 -14.81 25.26
CA VAL A 56 -4.76 -15.81 25.37
C VAL A 56 -5.38 -17.21 25.30
N ILE A 57 -4.83 -18.04 24.42
CA ILE A 57 -5.30 -19.40 24.14
C ILE A 57 -4.25 -20.38 24.70
N ILE A 58 -4.58 -21.08 25.78
CA ILE A 58 -3.69 -22.04 26.41
C ILE A 58 -3.68 -23.34 25.58
N SER A 59 -2.51 -23.73 25.09
CA SER A 59 -2.29 -24.95 24.30
C SER A 59 -1.56 -26.03 25.10
N PHE A 60 -1.88 -27.32 25.01
CA PHE A 60 -3.06 -27.94 24.43
C PHE A 60 -3.63 -29.01 25.36
N TYR A 61 -4.95 -29.16 25.36
CA TYR A 61 -5.59 -30.38 25.83
C TYR A 61 -5.47 -31.47 24.75
N SER A 62 -4.34 -32.17 24.79
CA SER A 62 -3.76 -32.97 23.71
C SER A 62 -4.20 -34.44 23.69
N VAL A 63 -4.84 -34.93 24.75
CA VAL A 63 -5.46 -36.27 24.76
C VAL A 63 -6.90 -36.14 25.25
N PHE A 64 -7.86 -36.51 24.41
CA PHE A 64 -9.27 -36.55 24.78
C PHE A 64 -10.06 -37.58 23.95
N GLY A 65 -11.12 -38.12 24.54
CA GLY A 65 -11.89 -39.23 23.98
C GLY A 65 -11.44 -40.59 24.54
N HIS A 66 -12.22 -41.64 24.28
CA HIS A 66 -11.98 -43.00 24.81
C HIS A 66 -11.74 -43.07 26.35
N GLY A 67 -12.28 -42.12 27.12
CA GLY A 67 -12.10 -42.03 28.57
C GLY A 67 -10.71 -41.57 29.04
N ARG A 68 -9.83 -41.12 28.13
CA ARG A 68 -8.49 -40.60 28.45
C ARG A 68 -8.45 -39.09 28.29
N TYR A 69 -7.68 -38.42 29.14
CA TYR A 69 -7.68 -36.97 29.31
C TYR A 69 -6.27 -36.51 29.69
N SER A 70 -5.65 -35.63 28.90
CA SER A 70 -4.34 -35.05 29.21
C SER A 70 -4.20 -33.61 28.72
N LEU A 71 -3.58 -32.79 29.56
CA LEU A 71 -3.11 -31.44 29.23
C LEU A 71 -1.59 -31.51 29.03
N ASP A 72 -1.09 -30.87 27.98
CA ASP A 72 0.33 -30.73 27.68
C ASP A 72 0.64 -29.26 27.44
N LEU A 73 1.39 -28.64 28.37
CA LEU A 73 1.92 -27.28 28.26
C LEU A 73 3.44 -27.29 28.02
N SER A 74 3.98 -28.31 27.32
CA SER A 74 5.36 -28.35 26.80
C SER A 74 6.47 -28.03 27.82
N GLY A 75 6.26 -28.44 29.09
CA GLY A 75 7.24 -28.33 30.18
C GLY A 75 6.89 -27.30 31.28
N HIS A 76 5.88 -26.44 31.09
CA HIS A 76 5.49 -25.45 32.10
C HIS A 76 4.94 -26.08 33.39
N ASP A 77 5.32 -25.51 34.53
CA ASP A 77 4.75 -25.90 35.84
C ASP A 77 3.31 -25.40 35.97
N LEU A 78 2.37 -26.33 36.17
CA LEU A 78 0.96 -26.01 36.36
C LEU A 78 0.68 -25.26 37.67
N ARG A 79 1.62 -25.31 38.63
CA ARG A 79 1.55 -24.56 39.90
C ARG A 79 1.78 -23.08 39.64
N GLY A 80 0.70 -22.29 39.68
CA GLY A 80 0.74 -20.84 39.47
C GLY A 80 -0.13 -20.38 38.32
N VAL A 81 -0.24 -21.19 37.25
CA VAL A 81 -1.07 -20.90 36.05
C VAL A 81 -2.50 -20.50 36.42
N GLY A 82 -3.11 -21.12 37.44
CA GLY A 82 -4.45 -20.73 37.92
C GLY A 82 -4.54 -19.32 38.53
N ASN A 83 -3.45 -18.79 39.10
CA ASN A 83 -3.40 -17.40 39.56
C ASN A 83 -3.20 -16.44 38.38
N ASP A 84 -2.44 -16.86 37.38
CA ASP A 84 -2.13 -16.08 36.18
C ASP A 84 -3.37 -15.95 35.26
N ILE A 85 -4.13 -17.04 35.06
CA ILE A 85 -5.45 -17.00 34.40
C ILE A 85 -6.34 -15.92 35.04
N LYS A 86 -6.44 -15.92 36.37
CA LYS A 86 -7.22 -14.90 37.11
C LYS A 86 -6.63 -13.49 36.99
N HIS A 87 -5.32 -13.36 36.78
CA HIS A 87 -4.64 -12.08 36.58
C HIS A 87 -4.95 -11.50 35.20
N CYS A 88 -4.81 -12.30 34.14
CA CYS A 88 -5.25 -11.97 32.80
C CYS A 88 -6.73 -11.55 32.78
N GLN A 89 -7.61 -12.34 33.41
CA GLN A 89 -9.05 -12.04 33.50
C GLN A 89 -9.35 -10.73 34.24
N ARG A 90 -8.60 -10.37 35.30
CA ARG A 90 -8.74 -9.06 35.97
C ARG A 90 -8.30 -7.89 35.10
N LYS A 91 -7.40 -8.11 34.13
CA LYS A 91 -7.02 -7.13 33.11
C LYS A 91 -7.99 -7.07 31.92
N GLY A 92 -9.09 -7.83 31.94
CA GLY A 92 -10.05 -7.92 30.84
C GLY A 92 -9.62 -8.82 29.68
N ILE A 93 -8.53 -9.57 29.83
CA ILE A 93 -8.04 -10.52 28.83
C ILE A 93 -8.88 -11.80 28.89
N VAL A 94 -9.41 -12.22 27.74
CA VAL A 94 -10.16 -13.47 27.59
C VAL A 94 -9.18 -14.64 27.60
N VAL A 95 -9.34 -15.60 28.52
CA VAL A 95 -8.45 -16.78 28.58
C VAL A 95 -9.21 -18.03 28.13
N LEU A 96 -8.72 -18.68 27.08
CA LEU A 96 -9.32 -19.86 26.46
C LEU A 96 -8.42 -21.09 26.67
N LEU A 97 -8.99 -22.30 26.68
CA LEU A 97 -8.23 -23.55 26.60
C LEU A 97 -8.45 -24.19 25.21
N SER A 98 -7.38 -24.45 24.47
CA SER A 98 -7.48 -25.12 23.17
C SER A 98 -7.39 -26.64 23.29
N ILE A 99 -8.34 -27.33 22.65
CA ILE A 99 -8.35 -28.78 22.52
C ILE A 99 -7.69 -29.21 21.21
N GLY A 100 -6.87 -30.25 21.27
CA GLY A 100 -6.29 -30.90 20.10
C GLY A 100 -4.80 -30.61 19.91
N GLY A 101 -4.43 -29.95 18.82
CA GLY A 101 -3.04 -29.64 18.47
C GLY A 101 -2.33 -30.66 17.57
N GLN A 102 -1.07 -30.37 17.24
CA GLN A 102 -0.17 -31.21 16.45
C GLN A 102 0.58 -32.20 17.37
N GLY A 103 0.68 -33.47 16.97
CA GLY A 103 1.32 -34.55 17.76
C GLY A 103 0.42 -35.29 18.76
N ALA A 104 -0.84 -34.87 18.86
CA ALA A 104 -1.79 -35.25 19.90
C ALA A 104 -2.68 -36.48 19.55
N HIS A 105 -3.33 -37.08 20.56
CA HIS A 105 -4.15 -38.30 20.43
C HIS A 105 -5.61 -38.05 20.83
N TYR A 106 -6.46 -37.76 19.84
CA TYR A 106 -7.87 -37.45 20.07
C TYR A 106 -8.81 -37.96 18.97
N SER A 107 -10.03 -38.31 19.37
CA SER A 107 -11.12 -38.75 18.51
C SER A 107 -12.44 -38.70 19.28
N LEU A 108 -13.55 -38.47 18.56
CA LEU A 108 -14.90 -38.56 19.09
C LEU A 108 -15.66 -39.66 18.31
N PRO A 109 -15.54 -40.95 18.70
CA PRO A 109 -16.16 -42.06 17.96
C PRO A 109 -17.69 -42.16 18.13
N SER A 110 -18.30 -41.32 18.97
CA SER A 110 -19.75 -41.27 19.16
C SER A 110 -20.19 -39.99 19.87
N SER A 111 -21.49 -39.68 19.73
CA SER A 111 -22.26 -38.70 20.52
C SER A 111 -21.98 -38.79 22.03
N ARG A 112 -21.87 -40.01 22.57
CA ARG A 112 -21.57 -40.24 23.99
C ARG A 112 -20.14 -39.79 24.34
N SER A 113 -19.16 -40.10 23.49
CA SER A 113 -17.79 -39.62 23.70
C SER A 113 -17.69 -38.10 23.64
N ALA A 114 -18.48 -37.44 22.79
CA ALA A 114 -18.57 -35.97 22.76
C ALA A 114 -19.17 -35.42 24.07
N ALA A 115 -20.23 -36.05 24.59
CA ALA A 115 -20.81 -35.69 25.89
C ALA A 115 -19.82 -35.90 27.05
N ASP A 116 -19.14 -37.04 27.13
CA ASP A 116 -18.16 -37.36 28.18
C ASP A 116 -16.98 -36.37 28.19
N VAL A 117 -16.50 -35.97 27.00
CA VAL A 117 -15.45 -34.93 26.85
C VAL A 117 -15.97 -33.55 27.29
N ALA A 118 -17.19 -33.17 26.90
CA ALA A 118 -17.80 -31.90 27.32
C ALA A 118 -17.97 -31.82 28.85
N ASP A 119 -18.47 -32.90 29.46
CA ASP A 119 -18.65 -33.03 30.90
C ASP A 119 -17.30 -32.99 31.64
N ASN A 120 -16.23 -33.56 31.06
CA ASN A 120 -14.88 -33.40 31.62
C ASN A 120 -14.41 -31.94 31.55
N LEU A 121 -14.40 -31.32 30.36
CA LEU A 121 -13.95 -29.94 30.17
C LEU A 121 -14.71 -28.96 31.10
N TRP A 122 -16.01 -29.16 31.25
CA TRP A 122 -16.85 -28.39 32.17
C TRP A 122 -16.37 -28.45 33.61
N ASN A 123 -16.05 -29.65 34.12
CA ASN A 123 -15.69 -29.89 35.51
C ASN A 123 -14.19 -29.73 35.83
N SER A 124 -13.32 -29.87 34.83
CA SER A 124 -11.86 -29.76 34.95
C SER A 124 -11.37 -28.32 34.78
N PHE A 125 -11.94 -27.58 33.81
CA PHE A 125 -11.40 -26.28 33.36
C PHE A 125 -12.39 -25.12 33.38
N LEU A 126 -13.69 -25.37 33.15
CA LEU A 126 -14.73 -24.31 33.20
C LEU A 126 -15.34 -24.20 34.62
N ALA A 127 -16.58 -23.69 34.73
CA ALA A 127 -17.24 -23.40 36.00
C ALA A 127 -17.83 -24.64 36.72
N GLY A 128 -17.86 -25.81 36.09
CA GLY A 128 -18.32 -27.05 36.72
C GLY A 128 -17.45 -27.49 37.90
N ARG A 129 -18.08 -28.12 38.90
CA ARG A 129 -17.41 -28.60 40.13
C ARG A 129 -17.99 -29.97 40.53
N ARG A 130 -17.53 -31.04 39.88
CA ARG A 130 -17.85 -32.42 40.25
C ARG A 130 -16.78 -32.98 41.20
N LYS A 131 -17.20 -33.47 42.38
CA LYS A 131 -16.31 -34.11 43.36
C LYS A 131 -15.58 -35.30 42.71
N GLY A 132 -14.26 -35.36 42.89
CA GLY A 132 -13.40 -36.41 42.31
C GLY A 132 -12.85 -36.12 40.91
N VAL A 133 -13.20 -34.99 40.28
CA VAL A 133 -12.56 -34.53 39.03
C VAL A 133 -11.36 -33.65 39.35
N LEU A 134 -10.19 -33.97 38.80
CA LEU A 134 -8.98 -33.17 38.94
C LEU A 134 -9.12 -31.84 38.19
N ARG A 135 -8.70 -30.74 38.80
CA ARG A 135 -8.66 -29.41 38.17
C ARG A 135 -7.21 -28.93 38.05
N PRO A 136 -6.57 -29.02 36.86
CA PRO A 136 -5.16 -28.68 36.69
C PRO A 136 -4.81 -27.24 37.08
N PHE A 137 -5.73 -26.28 36.84
CA PHE A 137 -5.56 -24.87 37.23
C PHE A 137 -6.20 -24.55 38.61
N GLY A 138 -6.46 -25.57 39.42
CA GLY A 138 -7.12 -25.46 40.72
C GLY A 138 -8.49 -24.77 40.63
N ASN A 139 -8.66 -23.71 41.41
CA ASN A 139 -9.92 -22.96 41.49
C ASN A 139 -10.12 -21.94 40.34
N ALA A 140 -9.15 -21.75 39.44
CA ALA A 140 -9.35 -20.93 38.25
C ALA A 140 -10.30 -21.60 37.26
N ALA A 141 -10.98 -20.79 36.44
CA ALA A 141 -11.76 -21.28 35.31
C ALA A 141 -11.46 -20.42 34.08
N VAL A 142 -11.26 -21.07 32.93
CA VAL A 142 -11.10 -20.39 31.64
C VAL A 142 -12.46 -19.86 31.16
N ASP A 143 -12.45 -18.86 30.29
CA ASP A 143 -13.65 -18.22 29.73
C ASP A 143 -14.31 -19.03 28.60
N GLY A 144 -13.58 -19.99 28.04
CA GLY A 144 -14.05 -20.75 26.89
C GLY A 144 -13.10 -21.84 26.40
N ILE A 145 -13.52 -22.51 25.33
CA ILE A 145 -12.82 -23.63 24.69
C ILE A 145 -12.55 -23.28 23.22
N ASP A 146 -11.30 -23.43 22.80
CA ASP A 146 -10.87 -23.31 21.41
C ASP A 146 -10.73 -24.69 20.75
N PHE A 147 -11.15 -24.83 19.49
CA PHE A 147 -11.11 -26.10 18.75
C PHE A 147 -9.96 -26.09 17.72
N PHE A 148 -8.81 -26.68 18.08
CA PHE A 148 -7.66 -26.87 17.18
C PHE A 148 -7.59 -28.34 16.72
N ILE A 149 -8.46 -28.70 15.78
CA ILE A 149 -8.61 -30.10 15.31
C ILE A 149 -7.80 -30.31 14.03
N ASP A 150 -6.57 -30.81 14.19
CA ASP A 150 -5.61 -30.93 13.09
C ASP A 150 -5.63 -32.31 12.40
N ARG A 151 -6.05 -33.36 13.14
CA ARG A 151 -6.07 -34.76 12.71
C ARG A 151 -7.37 -35.48 13.13
N GLY A 152 -7.52 -36.74 12.72
CA GLY A 152 -8.74 -37.53 12.91
C GLY A 152 -9.85 -37.20 11.88
N SER A 153 -11.05 -37.73 12.11
CA SER A 153 -12.27 -37.34 11.40
C SER A 153 -12.91 -36.09 12.02
N GLY A 154 -13.85 -35.47 11.32
CA GLY A 154 -14.61 -34.30 11.79
C GLY A 154 -15.91 -34.64 12.53
N ASP A 155 -16.07 -35.88 13.00
CA ASP A 155 -17.34 -36.37 13.53
C ASP A 155 -17.58 -35.95 14.99
N HIS A 156 -18.86 -35.72 15.33
CA HIS A 156 -19.35 -35.41 16.67
C HIS A 156 -18.76 -34.15 17.37
N TYR A 157 -17.89 -33.37 16.72
CA TYR A 157 -17.44 -32.07 17.22
C TYR A 157 -18.56 -31.02 17.30
N ASP A 158 -19.59 -31.16 16.46
CA ASP A 158 -20.80 -30.35 16.48
C ASP A 158 -21.68 -30.67 17.70
N GLU A 159 -21.74 -31.95 18.10
CA GLU A 159 -22.36 -32.37 19.35
C GLU A 159 -21.57 -31.90 20.58
N LEU A 160 -20.24 -31.98 20.54
CA LEU A 160 -19.36 -31.42 21.58
C LEU A 160 -19.60 -29.91 21.73
N ALA A 161 -19.67 -29.16 20.62
CA ALA A 161 -19.97 -27.73 20.63
C ALA A 161 -21.35 -27.43 21.23
N ARG A 162 -22.42 -28.11 20.76
CA ARG A 162 -23.78 -27.95 21.33
C ARG A 162 -23.84 -28.27 22.82
N LYS A 163 -23.17 -29.33 23.25
CA LYS A 163 -23.13 -29.75 24.66
C LYS A 163 -22.34 -28.76 25.52
N LEU A 164 -21.18 -28.29 25.09
CA LEU A 164 -20.40 -27.25 25.78
C LEU A 164 -21.21 -25.95 25.90
N TYR A 165 -21.83 -25.50 24.81
CA TYR A 165 -22.65 -24.30 24.79
C TYR A 165 -23.88 -24.40 25.72
N SER A 166 -24.47 -25.59 25.86
CA SER A 166 -25.60 -25.82 26.80
C SER A 166 -25.27 -25.52 28.27
N TYR A 167 -23.98 -25.53 28.65
CA TYR A 167 -23.56 -25.14 29.99
C TYR A 167 -23.60 -23.64 30.25
N SER A 168 -23.68 -22.79 29.22
CA SER A 168 -23.90 -21.35 29.36
C SER A 168 -25.16 -21.01 30.16
N ASN A 169 -26.18 -21.89 30.12
CA ASN A 169 -27.41 -21.76 30.91
C ASN A 169 -27.21 -22.03 32.41
N LYS A 170 -25.99 -22.35 32.87
CA LYS A 170 -25.67 -22.74 34.26
C LYS A 170 -24.61 -21.85 34.93
N GLY A 171 -24.26 -20.70 34.35
CA GLY A 171 -23.27 -19.79 34.93
C GLY A 171 -22.80 -18.69 33.98
N LYS A 172 -21.54 -18.27 34.11
CA LYS A 172 -20.86 -17.43 33.12
C LYS A 172 -20.84 -18.19 31.78
N GLY A 173 -21.28 -17.55 30.70
CA GLY A 173 -21.39 -18.18 29.38
C GLY A 173 -20.08 -18.77 28.89
N VAL A 174 -20.14 -19.93 28.23
CA VAL A 174 -18.98 -20.62 27.66
C VAL A 174 -18.70 -20.06 26.27
N MET A 175 -17.57 -19.37 26.11
CA MET A 175 -17.13 -18.92 24.78
C MET A 175 -16.60 -20.13 23.99
N LEU A 176 -17.05 -20.28 22.74
CA LEU A 176 -16.50 -21.27 21.81
C LEU A 176 -15.73 -20.55 20.70
N THR A 177 -14.50 -20.97 20.46
CA THR A 177 -13.68 -20.50 19.34
C THR A 177 -13.12 -21.70 18.56
N ALA A 178 -12.72 -21.45 17.32
CA ALA A 178 -12.18 -22.50 16.46
C ALA A 178 -10.93 -22.01 15.74
N THR A 179 -9.96 -22.91 15.53
CA THR A 179 -8.70 -22.60 14.85
C THR A 179 -8.52 -23.49 13.61
N PRO A 180 -9.39 -23.34 12.57
CA PRO A 180 -9.36 -24.16 11.36
C PRO A 180 -8.14 -23.88 10.49
N ARG A 181 -7.83 -24.80 9.57
CA ARG A 181 -6.84 -24.58 8.50
C ARG A 181 -7.35 -23.55 7.48
N CYS A 182 -6.46 -22.91 6.73
CA CYS A 182 -6.87 -21.94 5.70
C CYS A 182 -7.75 -22.51 4.58
N ARG A 183 -7.75 -23.84 4.38
CA ARG A 183 -8.59 -24.50 3.39
C ARG A 183 -10.06 -24.37 3.77
N PHE A 184 -10.84 -23.77 2.87
CA PHE A 184 -12.28 -23.57 3.06
C PHE A 184 -13.11 -24.55 2.20
N PRO A 185 -14.11 -25.26 2.79
CA PRO A 185 -14.29 -25.47 4.23
C PRO A 185 -13.17 -26.37 4.80
N ASP A 186 -12.92 -26.30 6.11
CA ASP A 186 -12.07 -27.28 6.79
C ASP A 186 -12.93 -28.52 7.15
N PRO A 187 -12.74 -29.68 6.51
CA PRO A 187 -13.59 -30.86 6.71
C PRO A 187 -13.55 -31.44 8.13
N ARG A 188 -12.62 -31.00 8.99
CA ARG A 188 -12.56 -31.40 10.40
C ARG A 188 -13.46 -30.58 11.32
N LEU A 189 -13.76 -29.34 10.93
CA LEU A 189 -14.55 -28.39 11.72
C LEU A 189 -15.83 -27.94 11.05
N GLU A 190 -16.05 -28.29 9.78
CA GLU A 190 -17.25 -27.97 9.00
C GLU A 190 -18.56 -28.24 9.76
N LYS A 191 -18.76 -29.47 10.25
CA LYS A 191 -19.96 -29.83 11.05
C LYS A 191 -20.10 -28.96 12.30
N ALA A 192 -18.99 -28.67 12.99
CA ALA A 192 -18.99 -27.90 14.23
C ALA A 192 -19.30 -26.43 13.99
N LEU A 193 -18.67 -25.81 12.99
CA LEU A 193 -18.88 -24.41 12.63
C LEU A 193 -20.28 -24.17 12.05
N ALA A 194 -20.85 -25.15 11.34
CA ALA A 194 -22.24 -25.12 10.87
C ALA A 194 -23.29 -25.02 11.99
N THR A 195 -22.91 -25.24 13.27
CA THR A 195 -23.81 -24.99 14.41
C THR A 195 -24.07 -23.51 14.70
N GLY A 196 -23.23 -22.59 14.19
CA GLY A 196 -23.32 -21.17 14.48
C GLY A 196 -22.96 -20.76 15.91
N LEU A 197 -22.45 -21.68 16.75
CA LEU A 197 -22.16 -21.45 18.17
C LEU A 197 -20.79 -20.81 18.45
N PHE A 198 -19.96 -20.64 17.42
CA PHE A 198 -18.58 -20.18 17.55
C PHE A 198 -18.49 -18.66 17.44
N ALA A 199 -18.09 -18.02 18.54
CA ALA A 199 -17.97 -16.56 18.62
C ALA A 199 -16.78 -16.03 17.82
N ARG A 200 -15.68 -16.81 17.74
CA ARG A 200 -14.44 -16.43 17.04
C ARG A 200 -13.88 -17.59 16.23
N ILE A 201 -13.31 -17.28 15.07
CA ILE A 201 -12.69 -18.24 14.16
C ILE A 201 -11.29 -17.73 13.78
N HIS A 202 -10.24 -18.38 14.26
CA HIS A 202 -8.84 -18.03 13.99
C HIS A 202 -8.31 -18.86 12.80
N VAL A 203 -8.45 -18.34 11.58
CA VAL A 203 -8.11 -19.09 10.35
C VAL A 203 -6.59 -19.16 10.19
N ARG A 204 -6.01 -20.36 10.33
CA ARG A 204 -4.56 -20.58 10.23
C ARG A 204 -4.05 -20.38 8.81
N MET A 205 -3.33 -19.29 8.56
CA MET A 205 -2.58 -19.03 7.31
C MET A 205 -1.18 -19.65 7.32
N PHE A 206 -1.06 -20.81 7.95
CA PHE A 206 0.18 -21.57 8.16
C PHE A 206 -0.17 -23.06 8.33
N GLY A 207 0.83 -23.94 8.21
CA GLY A 207 0.63 -25.37 7.98
C GLY A 207 0.40 -25.67 6.49
N GLY A 208 0.84 -26.85 6.05
CA GLY A 208 1.16 -27.18 4.65
C GLY A 208 0.06 -27.20 3.57
N ASP A 209 -1.05 -26.48 3.72
CA ASP A 209 -2.10 -26.33 2.70
C ASP A 209 -1.77 -25.13 1.78
N VAL A 210 -0.69 -25.26 0.99
CA VAL A 210 -0.01 -24.17 0.25
C VAL A 210 -0.92 -23.33 -0.67
N ASN A 211 -2.04 -23.88 -1.12
CA ASN A 211 -2.97 -23.19 -2.02
C ASN A 211 -3.69 -21.99 -1.36
N CYS A 212 -3.87 -22.01 -0.04
CA CYS A 212 -4.53 -20.91 0.68
C CYS A 212 -3.56 -19.97 1.40
N THR A 213 -2.34 -20.41 1.72
CA THR A 213 -1.27 -19.53 2.21
C THR A 213 -0.70 -18.62 1.12
N ALA A 214 -0.75 -19.04 -0.15
CA ALA A 214 -0.37 -18.21 -1.30
C ALA A 214 -1.34 -17.04 -1.57
N ALA A 215 -2.60 -17.12 -1.13
CA ALA A 215 -3.61 -16.08 -1.28
C ALA A 215 -4.39 -15.86 0.03
N PRO A 216 -3.74 -15.41 1.13
CA PRO A 216 -4.32 -15.44 2.47
C PRO A 216 -5.53 -14.49 2.60
N ARG A 217 -5.55 -13.40 1.82
CA ARG A 217 -6.67 -12.44 1.73
C ARG A 217 -7.94 -13.13 1.21
N GLU A 218 -7.83 -13.88 0.13
CA GLU A 218 -8.98 -14.56 -0.50
C GLU A 218 -9.47 -15.76 0.30
N SER A 219 -8.57 -16.44 1.04
CA SER A 219 -8.97 -17.45 2.02
C SER A 219 -9.76 -16.80 3.16
N TRP A 220 -9.22 -15.75 3.79
CA TRP A 220 -9.89 -15.04 4.89
C TRP A 220 -11.25 -14.46 4.47
N GLU A 221 -11.36 -13.84 3.28
CA GLU A 221 -12.63 -13.32 2.75
C GLU A 221 -13.70 -14.40 2.62
N LYS A 222 -13.35 -15.63 2.21
CA LYS A 222 -14.30 -16.76 2.14
C LYS A 222 -14.79 -17.17 3.53
N TRP A 223 -13.90 -17.24 4.51
CA TRP A 223 -14.25 -17.54 5.90
C TRP A 223 -15.13 -16.43 6.51
N ALA A 224 -14.78 -15.16 6.32
CA ALA A 224 -15.53 -14.02 6.82
C ALA A 224 -16.95 -13.92 6.20
N ALA A 225 -17.07 -14.20 4.88
CA ALA A 225 -18.36 -14.21 4.19
C ALA A 225 -19.25 -15.39 4.60
N ALA A 226 -18.68 -16.54 4.95
CA ALA A 226 -19.42 -17.74 5.35
C ALA A 226 -19.96 -17.66 6.79
N TYR A 227 -19.29 -16.92 7.69
CA TYR A 227 -19.64 -16.84 9.11
C TYR A 227 -19.82 -15.39 9.59
N PRO A 228 -20.78 -14.62 9.04
CA PRO A 228 -20.95 -13.19 9.34
C PRO A 228 -21.39 -12.89 10.79
N ALA A 229 -21.81 -13.90 11.56
CA ALA A 229 -22.12 -13.79 12.99
C ALA A 229 -20.90 -14.03 13.91
N SER A 230 -19.76 -14.45 13.36
CA SER A 230 -18.54 -14.77 14.09
C SER A 230 -17.46 -13.73 13.80
N GLN A 231 -16.61 -13.44 14.79
CA GLN A 231 -15.40 -12.64 14.54
C GLN A 231 -14.34 -13.54 13.87
N VAL A 232 -13.99 -13.27 12.61
CA VAL A 232 -13.02 -14.08 11.86
C VAL A 232 -11.64 -13.41 11.87
N TYR A 233 -10.68 -14.07 12.50
CA TYR A 233 -9.30 -13.60 12.69
C TYR A 233 -8.35 -14.27 11.69
N LEU A 234 -7.27 -13.55 11.42
CA LEU A 234 -6.12 -14.04 10.67
C LEU A 234 -5.13 -14.73 11.62
N GLY A 235 -5.05 -16.06 11.57
CA GLY A 235 -4.06 -16.83 12.32
C GLY A 235 -2.71 -16.82 11.61
N LEU A 236 -1.66 -16.37 12.29
CA LEU A 236 -0.29 -16.24 11.79
C LEU A 236 0.70 -16.97 12.71
N VAL A 237 1.85 -17.37 12.17
CA VAL A 237 3.03 -17.76 12.97
C VAL A 237 3.84 -16.52 13.37
N ALA A 238 4.47 -16.57 14.54
CA ALA A 238 5.17 -15.42 15.13
C ALA A 238 6.62 -15.27 14.62
N SER A 239 7.21 -16.34 14.07
CA SER A 239 8.57 -16.37 13.54
C SER A 239 8.65 -17.16 12.24
N SER A 240 9.57 -16.77 11.35
CA SER A 240 9.94 -17.51 10.13
C SER A 240 10.52 -18.90 10.39
N GLU A 241 10.98 -19.16 11.61
CA GLU A 241 11.52 -20.45 12.04
C GLU A 241 10.41 -21.47 12.36
N GLN A 242 9.17 -21.03 12.55
CA GLN A 242 8.05 -21.89 12.96
C GLN A 242 7.34 -22.58 11.77
N ASP A 243 7.16 -21.89 10.64
CA ASP A 243 6.49 -22.42 9.45
C ASP A 243 6.91 -21.62 8.20
N PRO A 244 7.16 -22.26 7.04
CA PRO A 244 7.51 -21.56 5.79
C PRO A 244 6.39 -20.65 5.25
N GLY A 245 5.17 -20.74 5.77
CA GLY A 245 4.06 -19.82 5.55
C GLY A 245 4.14 -18.50 6.35
N TYR A 246 5.24 -18.23 7.06
CA TYR A 246 5.42 -16.96 7.77
C TYR A 246 5.30 -15.74 6.84
N LEU A 247 4.35 -14.87 7.17
CA LEU A 247 4.18 -13.56 6.54
C LEU A 247 4.87 -12.51 7.41
N SER A 248 6.00 -11.96 6.95
CA SER A 248 6.63 -10.87 7.67
C SER A 248 5.71 -9.62 7.72
N PRO A 249 5.81 -8.77 8.76
CA PRO A 249 4.91 -7.63 8.97
C PRO A 249 4.73 -6.69 7.76
N LYS A 250 5.77 -6.53 6.93
CA LYS A 250 5.73 -5.70 5.71
C LYS A 250 4.81 -6.29 4.62
N PRO A 251 5.00 -7.53 4.13
CA PRO A 251 4.00 -8.27 3.35
C PRO A 251 2.61 -8.34 4.00
N LEU A 252 2.52 -8.61 5.31
CA LEU A 252 1.25 -8.68 6.02
C LEU A 252 0.47 -7.36 5.93
N TYR A 253 1.13 -6.24 6.18
CA TYR A 253 0.53 -4.91 6.13
C TYR A 253 0.10 -4.54 4.70
N TYR A 254 1.00 -4.65 3.72
CA TYR A 254 0.72 -4.21 2.35
C TYR A 254 -0.19 -5.15 1.55
N THR A 255 -0.16 -6.46 1.81
CA THR A 255 -0.93 -7.47 1.06
C THR A 255 -2.27 -7.78 1.71
N LEU A 256 -2.38 -7.70 3.05
CA LEU A 256 -3.64 -7.97 3.77
C LEU A 256 -4.19 -6.73 4.48
N ILE A 257 -3.54 -6.24 5.54
CA ILE A 257 -4.17 -5.30 6.49
C ILE A 257 -4.61 -4.02 5.76
N MET A 258 -3.72 -3.39 5.00
CA MET A 258 -4.04 -2.14 4.32
C MET A 258 -5.12 -2.31 3.23
N GLN A 259 -5.25 -3.50 2.62
CA GLN A 259 -6.29 -3.79 1.62
C GLN A 259 -7.65 -4.14 2.26
N ILE A 260 -7.64 -4.85 3.39
CA ILE A 260 -8.83 -5.18 4.19
C ILE A 260 -9.41 -3.87 4.76
N THR A 261 -8.61 -3.08 5.47
CA THR A 261 -9.06 -1.83 6.09
C THR A 261 -9.63 -0.85 5.06
N TYR A 262 -9.01 -0.74 3.88
CA TYR A 262 -9.50 0.14 2.80
C TYR A 262 -10.86 -0.31 2.23
N THR A 263 -11.11 -1.63 2.16
CA THR A 263 -12.38 -2.19 1.71
C THR A 263 -13.51 -1.97 2.72
N TYR A 264 -13.26 -2.20 4.02
CA TYR A 264 -14.30 -2.05 5.05
C TYR A 264 -14.63 -0.58 5.40
N CYS A 265 -13.65 0.33 5.36
CA CYS A 265 -13.89 1.75 5.62
C CYS A 265 -14.83 2.40 4.58
N CYS A 266 -14.88 1.88 3.35
CA CYS A 266 -15.82 2.32 2.31
C CYS A 266 -17.28 1.91 2.58
N ASN A 267 -17.54 0.85 3.35
CA ASN A 267 -18.90 0.35 3.59
C ASN A 267 -19.59 0.94 4.84
N MET A 268 -18.85 1.51 5.80
CA MET A 268 -19.44 2.18 6.96
C MET A 268 -19.62 3.68 6.74
N ARG A 269 -20.71 4.06 6.06
CA ARG A 269 -21.31 5.40 6.21
C ARG A 269 -22.76 5.28 6.66
N PHE A 270 -23.15 6.23 7.50
CA PHE A 270 -24.48 6.43 8.12
C PHE A 270 -24.83 5.56 9.34
N MET A 271 -24.42 6.00 10.54
CA MET A 271 -25.44 6.39 11.53
C MET A 271 -24.96 7.42 12.58
N LYS A 272 -25.65 8.57 12.59
CA LYS A 272 -25.88 9.53 13.68
C LYS A 272 -24.75 9.89 14.66
N MET A 273 -24.07 11.03 14.39
CA MET A 273 -23.66 11.98 15.43
C MET A 273 -23.76 13.43 14.90
N LYS A 274 -24.82 14.15 15.30
CA LYS A 274 -25.08 15.56 14.92
C LYS A 274 -25.62 16.38 16.11
N ALA A 275 -24.81 16.54 17.14
CA ALA A 275 -24.90 17.61 18.14
C ALA A 275 -23.60 17.60 18.96
N LEU A 276 -22.95 18.76 19.11
CA LEU A 276 -21.79 19.13 19.99
C LEU A 276 -20.61 19.81 19.29
N LEU A 277 -20.41 19.68 17.97
CA LEU A 277 -19.29 20.31 17.26
C LEU A 277 -19.13 21.85 17.43
N PRO A 278 -20.18 22.70 17.51
CA PRO A 278 -19.98 24.14 17.41
C PRO A 278 -19.33 24.79 18.65
N LEU A 279 -19.34 24.16 19.84
CA LEU A 279 -18.67 24.72 21.02
C LEU A 279 -17.15 24.47 21.03
N ALA A 280 -16.69 23.32 20.52
CA ALA A 280 -15.27 22.95 20.55
C ALA A 280 -14.41 23.84 19.64
N ALA A 281 -14.96 24.26 18.49
CA ALA A 281 -14.26 25.10 17.53
C ALA A 281 -13.89 26.49 18.09
N MET A 282 -14.69 27.05 19.01
CA MET A 282 -14.47 28.39 19.56
C MET A 282 -13.34 28.43 20.61
N LEU A 283 -13.07 27.30 21.30
CA LEU A 283 -12.05 27.24 22.34
C LEU A 283 -10.63 26.97 21.77
N MET A 284 -10.54 26.26 20.64
CA MET A 284 -9.26 25.92 20.00
C MET A 284 -8.55 27.12 19.34
N LEU A 285 -9.25 28.21 18.99
CA LEU A 285 -8.61 29.41 18.42
C LEU A 285 -7.73 30.17 19.41
N LEU A 286 -7.82 29.90 20.72
CA LEU A 286 -7.16 30.67 21.78
C LEU A 286 -5.80 30.11 22.23
N LEU A 287 -5.33 28.99 21.66
CA LEU A 287 -4.13 28.25 22.12
C LEU A 287 -3.04 28.05 21.04
N ALA A 288 -3.13 28.72 19.90
CA ALA A 288 -2.16 28.58 18.81
C ALA A 288 -0.84 29.35 19.08
N THR A 289 0.12 28.70 19.73
CA THR A 289 1.53 29.15 19.77
C THR A 289 2.25 28.79 18.46
N PRO A 290 3.21 29.61 17.98
CA PRO A 290 3.91 29.36 16.71
C PRO A 290 4.88 28.17 16.83
N ALA A 291 4.73 27.17 15.96
CA ALA A 291 5.70 26.08 15.79
C ALA A 291 6.81 26.48 14.79
N THR A 292 7.99 25.88 14.92
CA THR A 292 9.17 26.15 14.10
C THR A 292 9.03 25.66 12.65
N ALA A 293 9.85 26.21 11.76
CA ALA A 293 9.56 26.25 10.32
C ALA A 293 9.74 24.93 9.54
N ASP A 294 10.35 23.88 10.11
CA ASP A 294 10.64 22.64 9.39
C ASP A 294 9.78 21.46 9.81
N GLY A 295 9.43 20.63 8.81
CA GLY A 295 8.31 19.70 8.87
C GLY A 295 8.54 18.42 9.67
N TYR A 296 9.34 18.46 10.74
CA TYR A 296 9.59 17.30 11.58
C TYR A 296 9.59 17.63 13.06
N VAL A 297 9.23 16.61 13.83
CA VAL A 297 9.67 16.48 15.21
C VAL A 297 11.12 15.96 15.18
N GLY A 298 12.05 16.62 15.87
CA GLY A 298 13.46 16.21 15.98
C GLY A 298 14.47 17.02 15.13
N GLN A 299 15.77 16.78 15.38
CA GLN A 299 16.90 17.40 14.70
C GLN A 299 17.32 16.62 13.44
N LEU A 300 17.94 17.29 12.47
CA LEU A 300 18.55 16.65 11.31
C LEU A 300 20.08 16.69 11.40
N ALA A 301 20.71 15.52 11.40
CA ALA A 301 22.17 15.36 11.29
C ALA A 301 22.58 14.91 9.87
N VAL A 302 23.81 15.23 9.45
CA VAL A 302 24.38 14.71 8.20
C VAL A 302 25.88 14.43 8.34
N PHE A 303 26.37 13.36 7.71
CA PHE A 303 27.80 13.07 7.64
C PHE A 303 28.40 13.73 6.38
N TRP A 304 29.56 14.38 6.55
CA TRP A 304 30.26 15.17 5.52
C TRP A 304 31.75 14.82 5.49
N GLY A 305 32.35 14.83 4.30
CA GLY A 305 33.76 14.47 4.07
C GLY A 305 33.94 13.09 3.43
N ARG A 306 32.84 12.49 2.94
CA ARG A 306 32.78 11.14 2.35
C ARG A 306 32.96 11.12 0.84
N HIS A 307 32.77 12.25 0.16
CA HIS A 307 32.82 12.30 -1.30
C HIS A 307 33.09 13.71 -1.80
N LYS A 308 34.16 13.89 -2.59
CA LYS A 308 34.65 15.21 -3.06
C LYS A 308 33.57 16.11 -3.68
N GLU A 309 32.60 15.53 -4.39
CA GLU A 309 31.52 16.28 -5.05
C GLU A 309 30.35 16.70 -4.15
N GLU A 310 30.35 16.34 -2.86
CA GLU A 310 29.33 16.79 -1.91
C GLU A 310 29.30 18.33 -1.76
N GLY A 311 30.43 18.99 -2.03
CA GLY A 311 30.64 20.44 -1.85
C GLY A 311 31.24 20.78 -0.49
N SER A 312 31.55 22.06 -0.23
CA SER A 312 32.23 22.45 1.01
C SER A 312 31.34 22.28 2.25
N LEU A 313 31.95 22.22 3.44
CA LEU A 313 31.25 22.14 4.72
C LEU A 313 30.35 23.38 4.93
N ARG A 314 30.83 24.57 4.58
CA ARG A 314 30.04 25.80 4.57
C ARG A 314 28.80 25.71 3.67
N GLN A 315 28.91 25.14 2.48
CA GLN A 315 27.75 24.88 1.62
C GLN A 315 26.75 23.89 2.24
N ALA A 316 27.15 23.04 3.20
CA ALA A 316 26.20 22.19 3.94
C ALA A 316 25.39 23.05 4.93
N CYS A 317 26.08 23.87 5.71
CA CYS A 317 25.48 24.74 6.72
C CYS A 317 24.70 25.92 6.11
N ASP A 318 25.06 26.37 4.90
CA ASP A 318 24.29 27.33 4.10
C ASP A 318 22.93 26.81 3.64
N THR A 319 22.69 25.49 3.66
CA THR A 319 21.35 24.96 3.36
C THR A 319 20.31 25.25 4.43
N GLY A 320 20.73 25.60 5.66
CA GLY A 320 19.86 25.78 6.82
C GLY A 320 19.13 24.52 7.31
N ARG A 321 19.36 23.34 6.69
CA ARG A 321 18.62 22.10 6.98
C ARG A 321 19.18 21.27 8.13
N TYR A 322 20.50 21.26 8.31
CA TYR A 322 21.17 20.38 9.27
C TYR A 322 21.45 21.11 10.58
N ASN A 323 21.03 20.52 11.70
CA ASN A 323 21.37 20.98 13.05
C ASN A 323 22.72 20.41 13.52
N ILE A 324 23.12 19.27 12.97
CA ILE A 324 24.38 18.58 13.30
C ILE A 324 25.09 18.20 11.99
N VAL A 325 26.40 18.44 11.92
CA VAL A 325 27.26 17.90 10.86
C VAL A 325 28.36 17.05 11.50
N VAL A 326 28.54 15.84 10.99
CA VAL A 326 29.56 14.89 11.44
C VAL A 326 30.65 14.80 10.36
N ILE A 327 31.84 15.30 10.66
CA ILE A 327 32.99 15.25 9.76
C ILE A 327 33.60 13.84 9.79
N THR A 328 33.72 13.21 8.63
CA THR A 328 34.26 11.85 8.44
C THR A 328 35.56 11.89 7.64
N PHE A 329 36.62 11.15 7.98
CA PHE A 329 36.88 10.36 9.20
C PHE A 329 38.31 10.61 9.71
N TYR A 330 38.47 10.60 11.03
CA TYR A 330 39.77 10.40 11.66
C TYR A 330 40.06 8.89 11.70
N SER A 331 40.74 8.41 10.66
CA SER A 331 40.73 7.00 10.24
C SER A 331 42.03 6.22 10.48
N VAL A 332 43.08 6.88 10.98
CA VAL A 332 44.32 6.19 11.42
C VAL A 332 44.65 6.63 12.84
N PHE A 333 44.71 5.68 13.79
CA PHE A 333 45.12 5.95 15.17
C PHE A 333 45.43 4.67 15.98
N GLY A 334 46.23 4.82 17.04
CA GLY A 334 46.40 3.82 18.12
C GLY A 334 47.29 2.61 17.78
N TYR A 335 47.30 2.13 16.53
CA TYR A 335 48.15 1.01 16.09
C TYR A 335 49.66 1.32 16.18
N GLN A 336 50.04 2.57 15.90
CA GLN A 336 51.40 3.07 16.07
C GLN A 336 51.37 4.41 16.82
N HIS A 337 52.17 4.52 17.88
CA HIS A 337 52.29 5.76 18.64
C HIS A 337 52.74 6.91 17.73
N GLY A 338 52.02 8.04 17.79
CA GLY A 338 52.32 9.23 16.99
C GLY A 338 51.79 9.21 15.54
N ARG A 339 51.32 8.08 15.01
CA ARG A 339 50.74 7.99 13.66
C ARG A 339 49.23 8.24 13.72
N TYR A 340 48.82 9.38 13.17
CA TYR A 340 47.43 9.84 13.15
C TYR A 340 47.04 10.31 11.75
N GLY A 341 45.82 10.01 11.31
CA GLY A 341 45.36 10.29 9.94
C GLY A 341 43.92 10.75 9.88
N LEU A 342 43.68 11.74 9.03
CA LEU A 342 42.37 12.29 8.69
C LEU A 342 42.16 12.09 7.19
N ASP A 343 41.08 11.40 6.82
CA ASP A 343 40.64 11.25 5.43
C ASP A 343 39.34 12.02 5.23
N LEU A 344 39.40 13.09 4.42
CA LEU A 344 38.23 13.85 3.98
C LEU A 344 37.98 13.65 2.47
N SER A 345 38.23 12.46 1.92
CA SER A 345 37.90 12.10 0.53
C SER A 345 38.42 13.08 -0.53
N GLY A 346 39.58 13.70 -0.28
CA GLY A 346 40.21 14.67 -1.18
C GLY A 346 39.69 16.11 -1.12
N HIS A 347 38.98 16.50 -0.05
CA HIS A 347 38.71 17.92 0.29
C HIS A 347 39.96 18.64 0.80
N ASP A 348 40.04 19.96 0.59
CA ASP A 348 41.14 20.79 1.11
C ASP A 348 40.93 21.11 2.60
N VAL A 349 41.66 20.36 3.44
CA VAL A 349 41.65 20.45 4.91
C VAL A 349 41.93 21.86 5.43
N SER A 350 42.73 22.68 4.71
CA SER A 350 43.09 24.04 5.15
C SER A 350 41.89 24.99 5.23
N THR A 351 40.86 24.74 4.41
CA THR A 351 39.63 25.54 4.36
C THR A 351 38.63 25.15 5.45
N VAL A 352 38.69 23.90 5.93
CA VAL A 352 37.67 23.30 6.82
C VAL A 352 37.60 24.02 8.17
N GLY A 353 38.71 24.54 8.70
CA GLY A 353 38.72 25.30 9.95
C GLY A 353 37.85 26.57 9.92
N ALA A 354 37.84 27.29 8.80
CA ALA A 354 36.97 28.45 8.63
C ALA A 354 35.50 28.05 8.50
N ASP A 355 35.23 26.97 7.77
CA ASP A 355 33.88 26.42 7.58
C ASP A 355 33.28 25.88 8.90
N ILE A 356 34.07 25.23 9.77
CA ILE A 356 33.63 24.76 11.11
C ILE A 356 33.09 25.95 11.92
N LYS A 357 33.89 27.01 12.07
CA LYS A 357 33.51 28.23 12.81
C LYS A 357 32.26 28.90 12.23
N TYR A 358 32.11 28.85 10.91
CA TYR A 358 30.94 29.39 10.21
C TYR A 358 29.67 28.55 10.45
N CYS A 359 29.79 27.22 10.49
CA CYS A 359 28.69 26.34 10.87
C CYS A 359 28.26 26.56 12.33
N GLN A 360 29.22 26.63 13.25
CA GLN A 360 28.98 26.93 14.67
C GLN A 360 28.31 28.29 14.88
N SER A 361 28.69 29.33 14.12
CA SER A 361 28.03 30.65 14.20
C SER A 361 26.57 30.65 13.72
N LYS A 362 26.16 29.62 12.96
CA LYS A 362 24.75 29.36 12.60
C LYS A 362 24.02 28.44 13.59
N GLY A 363 24.66 28.03 14.69
CA GLY A 363 24.10 27.09 15.67
C GLY A 363 24.12 25.63 15.21
N VAL A 364 24.90 25.29 14.18
CA VAL A 364 25.10 23.90 13.75
C VAL A 364 26.18 23.27 14.62
N THR A 365 25.86 22.14 15.28
CA THR A 365 26.86 21.36 16.03
C THR A 365 27.76 20.61 15.05
N VAL A 366 29.09 20.76 15.17
CA VAL A 366 30.08 20.12 14.31
C VAL A 366 30.90 19.10 15.09
N LEU A 367 30.75 17.82 14.74
CA LEU A 367 31.43 16.69 15.36
C LEU A 367 32.53 16.14 14.45
N LEU A 368 33.57 15.53 15.02
CA LEU A 368 34.56 14.74 14.25
C LEU A 368 34.36 13.26 14.56
N SER A 369 34.12 12.43 13.53
CA SER A 369 33.95 10.99 13.69
C SER A 369 35.29 10.26 13.59
N ILE A 370 35.59 9.43 14.60
CA ILE A 370 36.75 8.54 14.65
C ILE A 370 36.38 7.15 14.12
N GLY A 371 37.31 6.53 13.40
CA GLY A 371 37.14 5.21 12.81
C GLY A 371 36.91 5.29 11.31
N GLY A 372 35.86 4.66 10.80
CA GLY A 372 35.59 4.62 9.35
C GLY A 372 35.87 3.27 8.70
N GLN A 373 35.32 3.06 7.51
CA GLN A 373 35.58 1.86 6.71
C GLN A 373 36.91 2.00 5.96
N GLY A 374 37.79 1.01 6.05
CA GLY A 374 39.11 1.04 5.37
C GLY A 374 40.23 1.80 6.10
N GLY A 375 40.00 2.27 7.33
CA GLY A 375 41.04 2.90 8.16
C GLY A 375 42.04 1.92 8.81
N GLU A 376 43.06 2.45 9.47
CA GLU A 376 44.03 1.69 10.28
C GLU A 376 43.89 2.10 11.77
N TYR A 377 42.99 1.46 12.51
CA TYR A 377 42.77 1.80 13.91
C TYR A 377 42.51 0.62 14.84
N SER A 378 43.11 0.69 16.03
CA SER A 378 42.87 -0.18 17.17
C SER A 378 43.41 0.47 18.45
N LEU A 379 42.91 0.06 19.62
CA LEU A 379 43.41 0.49 20.91
C LEU A 379 43.94 -0.73 21.70
N PRO A 380 45.16 -1.23 21.40
CA PRO A 380 45.70 -2.45 22.01
C PRO A 380 46.09 -2.31 23.49
N SER A 381 46.04 -1.10 24.06
CA SER A 381 46.31 -0.85 25.48
C SER A 381 45.61 0.39 26.01
N SER A 382 45.50 0.49 27.34
CA SER A 382 45.10 1.71 28.05
C SER A 382 45.92 2.94 27.66
N GLN A 383 47.22 2.76 27.41
CA GLN A 383 48.11 3.83 26.96
C GLN A 383 47.76 4.30 25.54
N SER A 384 47.45 3.39 24.61
CA SER A 384 47.03 3.80 23.26
C SER A 384 45.72 4.60 23.27
N ALA A 385 44.79 4.27 24.16
CA ALA A 385 43.59 5.07 24.39
C ALA A 385 43.92 6.47 24.95
N ALA A 386 44.89 6.58 25.86
CA ALA A 386 45.37 7.86 26.39
C ALA A 386 46.08 8.71 25.32
N ASP A 387 46.97 8.11 24.52
CA ASP A 387 47.69 8.80 23.44
C ASP A 387 46.72 9.38 22.39
N VAL A 388 45.66 8.63 22.06
CA VAL A 388 44.60 9.07 21.14
C VAL A 388 43.73 10.18 21.76
N ALA A 389 43.36 10.06 23.04
CA ALA A 389 42.65 11.13 23.77
C ALA A 389 43.47 12.43 23.78
N ASP A 390 44.79 12.32 23.97
CA ASP A 390 45.73 13.44 23.94
C ASP A 390 45.92 14.04 22.55
N ASN A 391 45.98 13.22 21.49
CA ASN A 391 46.01 13.75 20.14
C ASN A 391 44.72 14.52 19.82
N LEU A 392 43.55 13.88 19.97
CA LEU A 392 42.25 14.49 19.68
C LEU A 392 42.07 15.80 20.46
N TRP A 393 42.45 15.81 21.74
CA TRP A 393 42.39 17.01 22.58
C TRP A 393 43.21 18.17 22.02
N ASN A 394 44.45 17.92 21.58
CA ASN A 394 45.39 18.95 21.15
C ASN A 394 45.33 19.30 19.66
N ALA A 395 44.83 18.39 18.80
CA ALA A 395 44.75 18.57 17.35
C ALA A 395 43.41 19.20 16.90
N TYR A 396 42.29 18.81 17.54
CA TYR A 396 40.94 19.16 17.07
C TYR A 396 40.04 19.81 18.13
N LEU A 397 40.31 19.60 19.42
CA LEU A 397 39.52 20.14 20.53
C LEU A 397 40.27 21.31 21.22
N GLY A 398 39.98 21.59 22.48
CA GLY A 398 40.46 22.78 23.22
C GLY A 398 41.93 22.78 23.66
N GLY A 399 42.64 21.65 23.55
CA GLY A 399 44.05 21.53 23.92
C GLY A 399 45.00 22.25 22.95
N ARG A 400 46.15 22.73 23.46
CA ARG A 400 47.18 23.42 22.67
C ARG A 400 48.59 23.02 23.10
N ARG A 401 48.97 21.76 22.86
CA ARG A 401 50.34 21.27 23.04
C ARG A 401 51.22 21.63 21.83
N ALA A 402 52.35 22.29 22.09
CA ALA A 402 53.35 22.59 21.06
C ALA A 402 53.84 21.30 20.37
N GLY A 403 54.07 21.36 19.05
CA GLY A 403 54.49 20.21 18.25
C GLY A 403 53.37 19.26 17.81
N VAL A 404 52.12 19.45 18.25
CA VAL A 404 50.95 18.70 17.71
C VAL A 404 50.36 19.49 16.53
N PRO A 405 50.32 18.92 15.31
CA PRO A 405 49.66 19.56 14.17
C PRO A 405 48.16 19.75 14.44
N ARG A 406 47.60 20.90 14.05
CA ARG A 406 46.15 21.16 14.05
C ARG A 406 45.64 21.29 12.62
N PRO A 407 45.05 20.24 12.02
CA PRO A 407 44.66 20.27 10.61
C PRO A 407 43.60 21.33 10.30
N PHE A 408 42.69 21.61 11.24
CA PHE A 408 41.68 22.67 11.12
C PHE A 408 42.15 24.04 11.67
N GLY A 409 43.45 24.23 11.84
CA GLY A 409 44.04 25.44 12.41
C GLY A 409 43.58 25.69 13.84
N ASP A 410 43.09 26.90 14.11
CA ASP A 410 42.61 27.30 15.44
C ASP A 410 41.11 26.98 15.68
N ALA A 411 40.44 26.32 14.73
CA ALA A 411 39.08 25.81 14.93
C ALA A 411 39.04 24.68 15.97
N VAL A 412 37.90 24.55 16.64
CA VAL A 412 37.62 23.58 17.69
C VAL A 412 36.29 22.92 17.35
N VAL A 413 36.27 21.59 17.19
CA VAL A 413 35.00 20.85 16.99
C VAL A 413 34.25 20.72 18.32
N ASP A 414 32.93 20.61 18.26
CA ASP A 414 32.08 20.58 19.46
C ASP A 414 32.16 19.24 20.21
N GLY A 415 32.55 18.16 19.52
CA GLY A 415 32.59 16.82 20.09
C GLY A 415 33.18 15.76 19.16
N ILE A 416 33.25 14.53 19.68
CA ILE A 416 33.78 13.35 18.99
C ILE A 416 32.69 12.30 18.83
N ASP A 417 32.51 11.82 17.59
CA ASP A 417 31.63 10.70 17.26
C ASP A 417 32.44 9.40 17.13
N PHE A 418 31.97 8.31 17.73
CA PHE A 418 32.65 7.00 17.66
C PHE A 418 31.96 6.13 16.60
N PHE A 419 32.65 5.85 15.48
CA PHE A 419 32.17 4.94 14.42
C PHE A 419 33.16 3.78 14.23
N ILE A 420 33.08 2.79 15.12
CA ILE A 420 34.02 1.66 15.23
C ILE A 420 33.48 0.45 14.47
N ASP A 421 33.62 0.45 13.15
CA ASP A 421 33.05 -0.55 12.23
C ASP A 421 33.99 -1.74 11.93
N GLN A 422 35.25 -1.64 12.36
CA GLN A 422 36.31 -2.64 12.15
C GLN A 422 37.32 -2.61 13.31
N GLY A 423 38.25 -3.57 13.34
CA GLY A 423 39.20 -3.75 14.43
C GLY A 423 38.61 -4.50 15.65
N GLY A 424 39.39 -4.54 16.74
CA GLY A 424 38.98 -5.06 18.05
C GLY A 424 38.08 -4.09 18.83
N ALA A 425 37.49 -4.55 19.93
CA ALA A 425 36.55 -3.79 20.76
C ALA A 425 37.21 -3.14 22.00
N ASP A 426 38.51 -3.38 22.21
CA ASP A 426 39.20 -3.08 23.45
C ASP A 426 39.43 -1.58 23.67
N HIS A 427 39.39 -1.15 24.93
CA HIS A 427 39.86 0.14 25.45
C HIS A 427 39.14 1.42 24.95
N TYR A 428 38.10 1.31 24.11
CA TYR A 428 37.24 2.45 23.77
C TYR A 428 36.49 3.02 24.97
N GLU A 429 36.23 2.22 26.01
CA GLU A 429 35.67 2.68 27.29
C GLU A 429 36.61 3.64 28.03
N GLN A 430 37.92 3.48 27.86
CA GLN A 430 38.91 4.37 28.46
C GLN A 430 39.09 5.65 27.65
N LEU A 431 39.09 5.55 26.31
CA LEU A 431 39.08 6.72 25.43
C LEU A 431 37.83 7.60 25.71
N ALA A 432 36.66 6.99 25.81
CA ALA A 432 35.41 7.67 26.13
C ALA A 432 35.47 8.38 27.50
N ARG A 433 35.92 7.69 28.56
CA ARG A 433 36.08 8.31 29.91
C ARG A 433 37.06 9.47 29.91
N GLN A 434 38.19 9.35 29.20
CA GLN A 434 39.22 10.40 29.16
C GLN A 434 38.76 11.65 28.39
N LEU A 435 38.06 11.48 27.26
CA LEU A 435 37.48 12.60 26.52
C LEU A 435 36.33 13.25 27.31
N HIS A 436 35.43 12.47 27.90
CA HIS A 436 34.34 12.99 28.72
C HIS A 436 34.86 13.77 29.94
N GLY A 437 35.92 13.27 30.60
CA GLY A 437 36.59 13.97 31.70
C GLY A 437 37.22 15.32 31.32
N ARG A 438 37.36 15.62 30.02
CA ARG A 438 37.80 16.92 29.48
C ARG A 438 36.61 17.80 29.03
N GLY A 439 35.37 17.41 29.34
CA GLY A 439 34.15 18.12 28.96
C GLY A 439 33.74 17.95 27.50
N VAL A 440 34.28 16.95 26.80
CA VAL A 440 34.01 16.71 25.38
C VAL A 440 32.63 16.07 25.21
N LEU A 441 31.83 16.61 24.29
CA LEU A 441 30.58 15.98 23.84
C LEU A 441 30.90 14.68 23.09
N LEU A 442 30.32 13.57 23.52
CA LEU A 442 30.52 12.27 22.90
C LEU A 442 29.23 11.75 22.25
N THR A 443 29.35 11.28 21.01
CA THR A 443 28.29 10.57 20.29
C THR A 443 28.81 9.23 19.77
N ALA A 444 27.91 8.28 19.53
CA ALA A 444 28.27 6.97 19.00
C ALA A 444 27.43 6.65 17.77
N THR A 445 28.08 6.30 16.65
CA THR A 445 27.41 5.82 15.46
C THR A 445 27.52 4.30 15.41
N VAL A 446 26.41 3.62 15.68
CA VAL A 446 26.34 2.17 15.96
C VAL A 446 25.60 1.42 14.86
N ARG A 447 25.85 0.12 14.74
CA ARG A 447 25.08 -0.78 13.88
C ARG A 447 23.64 -0.94 14.42
N CYS A 448 22.68 -1.28 13.56
CA CYS A 448 21.30 -1.54 14.04
C CYS A 448 21.17 -2.83 14.85
N SER A 449 22.12 -3.76 14.74
CA SER A 449 22.20 -4.95 15.58
C SER A 449 22.50 -4.53 17.02
N TYR A 450 21.74 -5.09 17.96
CA TYR A 450 21.85 -4.78 19.38
C TYR A 450 22.24 -6.05 20.17
N PRO A 451 23.26 -5.99 21.05
CA PRO A 451 24.19 -4.87 21.24
C PRO A 451 25.19 -4.74 20.07
N ASP A 452 25.74 -3.55 19.85
CA ASP A 452 26.90 -3.40 18.97
C ASP A 452 28.16 -3.87 19.73
N SER A 453 28.62 -5.07 19.41
CA SER A 453 29.72 -5.75 20.11
C SER A 453 31.06 -5.00 20.14
N ARG A 454 31.28 -4.01 19.26
CA ARG A 454 32.50 -3.18 19.30
C ARG A 454 32.36 -1.93 20.16
N MET A 455 31.12 -1.46 20.35
CA MET A 455 30.82 -0.27 21.12
C MET A 455 30.25 -0.58 22.51
N GLU A 456 29.91 -1.83 22.81
CA GLU A 456 29.28 -2.28 24.06
C GLU A 456 30.02 -1.78 25.31
N ALA A 457 31.32 -2.04 25.43
CA ALA A 457 32.13 -1.59 26.57
C ALA A 457 32.19 -0.05 26.69
N ALA A 458 32.27 0.66 25.56
CA ALA A 458 32.29 2.12 25.53
C ALA A 458 30.95 2.71 25.97
N LEU A 459 29.84 2.22 25.40
CA LEU A 459 28.49 2.68 25.72
C LEU A 459 28.09 2.37 27.17
N ALA A 460 28.52 1.23 27.72
CA ALA A 460 28.32 0.85 29.11
C ALA A 460 28.92 1.84 30.13
N THR A 461 29.80 2.75 29.71
CA THR A 461 30.28 3.85 30.57
C THR A 461 29.22 4.93 30.84
N GLY A 462 28.17 5.02 30.03
CA GLY A 462 27.08 6.00 30.19
C GLY A 462 27.45 7.46 29.87
N VAL A 463 28.62 7.74 29.28
CA VAL A 463 29.11 9.11 29.00
C VAL A 463 28.67 9.69 27.65
N PHE A 464 28.04 8.87 26.80
CA PHE A 464 27.60 9.27 25.46
C PHE A 464 26.28 10.05 25.54
N ALA A 465 26.25 11.24 24.93
CA ALA A 465 25.06 12.09 24.92
C ALA A 465 24.07 11.72 23.81
N ARG A 466 24.58 11.22 22.67
CA ARG A 466 23.76 10.83 21.51
C ARG A 466 24.20 9.51 20.90
N ILE A 467 23.24 8.77 20.35
CA ILE A 467 23.48 7.51 19.63
C ILE A 467 22.85 7.62 18.23
N HIS A 468 23.66 7.51 17.17
CA HIS A 468 23.23 7.47 15.78
C HIS A 468 23.09 6.00 15.34
N VAL A 469 21.87 5.45 15.36
CA VAL A 469 21.63 4.03 15.04
C VAL A 469 21.52 3.86 13.52
N ARG A 470 22.45 3.13 12.90
CA ARG A 470 22.48 2.89 11.45
C ARG A 470 21.52 1.80 11.02
N ILE A 471 20.41 2.19 10.41
CA ILE A 471 19.42 1.28 9.81
C ILE A 471 19.82 0.92 8.37
N PHE A 472 21.04 0.41 8.20
CA PHE A 472 21.64 -0.01 6.93
C PHE A 472 23.00 -0.70 7.17
N GLY A 473 23.46 -1.52 6.22
CA GLY A 473 24.69 -2.31 6.32
C GLY A 473 24.61 -3.54 7.23
N ASP A 474 23.44 -3.86 7.77
CA ASP A 474 23.14 -5.13 8.44
C ASP A 474 21.71 -5.55 8.09
N ASN A 475 21.60 -6.58 7.25
CA ASN A 475 20.34 -6.99 6.64
C ASN A 475 19.31 -7.56 7.65
N GLN A 476 19.75 -8.01 8.83
CA GLN A 476 18.83 -8.60 9.82
C GLN A 476 17.98 -7.52 10.51
N CYS A 477 18.63 -6.47 11.03
CA CYS A 477 17.94 -5.37 11.70
C CYS A 477 17.35 -4.34 10.73
N THR A 478 17.88 -4.23 9.51
CA THR A 478 17.31 -3.40 8.44
C THR A 478 15.92 -3.86 8.00
N MET A 479 15.56 -5.14 8.19
CA MET A 479 14.20 -5.64 7.93
C MET A 479 13.15 -5.11 8.93
N PHE A 480 13.58 -4.75 10.15
CA PHE A 480 12.74 -4.30 11.27
C PHE A 480 13.25 -2.96 11.83
N PRO A 481 13.22 -1.88 11.01
CA PRO A 481 13.93 -0.63 11.29
C PRO A 481 13.43 0.09 12.55
N LYS A 482 12.12 0.01 12.82
CA LYS A 482 11.47 0.51 14.03
C LYS A 482 11.95 -0.26 15.27
N ASP A 483 11.79 -1.59 15.26
CA ASP A 483 12.06 -2.42 16.44
C ASP A 483 13.56 -2.47 16.77
N ALA A 484 14.43 -2.36 15.76
CA ALA A 484 15.86 -2.18 15.95
C ALA A 484 16.17 -0.83 16.66
N TRP A 485 15.56 0.26 16.22
CA TRP A 485 15.72 1.57 16.84
C TRP A 485 15.14 1.62 18.26
N GLU A 486 13.96 1.06 18.49
CA GLU A 486 13.30 1.02 19.81
C GLU A 486 14.11 0.23 20.86
N LYS A 487 14.79 -0.85 20.47
CA LYS A 487 15.74 -1.56 21.35
C LYS A 487 16.86 -0.64 21.82
N TRP A 488 17.44 0.15 20.92
CA TRP A 488 18.48 1.14 21.25
C TRP A 488 17.93 2.28 22.13
N ALA A 489 16.73 2.79 21.83
CA ALA A 489 16.08 3.83 22.63
C ALA A 489 15.75 3.36 24.07
N ALA A 490 15.23 2.15 24.22
CA ALA A 490 14.90 1.54 25.51
C ALA A 490 16.15 1.18 26.34
N ALA A 491 17.24 0.75 25.70
CA ALA A 491 18.50 0.46 26.38
C ALA A 491 19.21 1.71 26.92
N TYR A 492 19.04 2.87 26.25
CA TYR A 492 19.72 4.11 26.57
C TYR A 492 18.74 5.29 26.79
N PRO A 493 17.84 5.24 27.80
CA PRO A 493 16.79 6.24 28.01
C PRO A 493 17.31 7.64 28.40
N ARG A 494 18.60 7.76 28.74
CA ARG A 494 19.28 9.04 29.03
C ARG A 494 20.01 9.63 27.83
N CYS A 495 20.20 8.87 26.75
CA CYS A 495 20.89 9.30 25.55
C CYS A 495 19.86 9.73 24.50
N THR A 496 20.14 10.80 23.75
CA THR A 496 19.30 11.19 22.62
C THR A 496 19.58 10.28 21.42
N VAL A 497 18.60 9.50 20.98
CA VAL A 497 18.79 8.46 19.95
C VAL A 497 18.28 8.94 18.59
N PHE A 498 19.12 8.82 17.56
CA PHE A 498 18.87 9.26 16.19
C PHE A 498 18.69 8.05 15.28
N LEU A 499 17.75 8.15 14.35
CA LEU A 499 17.54 7.17 13.30
C LEU A 499 18.44 7.52 12.10
N THR A 500 19.48 6.72 11.84
CA THR A 500 20.45 7.00 10.76
C THR A 500 20.08 6.23 9.50
N VAL A 501 19.97 6.93 8.37
CA VAL A 501 19.50 6.39 7.09
C VAL A 501 20.42 6.77 5.92
N VAL A 502 20.43 5.97 4.86
CA VAL A 502 21.05 6.32 3.58
C VAL A 502 20.08 7.11 2.69
N ALA A 503 20.61 8.08 1.95
CA ALA A 503 19.83 9.00 1.11
C ALA A 503 19.60 8.53 -0.35
N SER A 504 20.18 7.40 -0.77
CA SER A 504 20.02 6.83 -2.13
C SER A 504 20.09 5.31 -2.09
N PRO A 505 19.31 4.58 -2.92
CA PRO A 505 19.44 3.13 -3.08
C PRO A 505 20.76 2.71 -3.76
N GLU A 506 21.54 3.66 -4.27
CA GLU A 506 22.90 3.40 -4.78
C GLU A 506 23.93 3.19 -3.66
N GLN A 507 23.58 3.47 -2.39
CA GLN A 507 24.50 3.32 -1.24
C GLN A 507 24.40 1.96 -0.56
N ASP A 508 23.18 1.50 -0.29
CA ASP A 508 22.91 0.34 0.57
C ASP A 508 21.48 -0.16 0.31
N GLU A 509 21.27 -1.47 0.45
CA GLU A 509 19.95 -2.11 0.30
C GLU A 509 18.96 -1.67 1.39
N GLY A 510 19.45 -1.17 2.53
CA GLY A 510 18.68 -0.56 3.61
C GLY A 510 18.07 0.81 3.31
N TYR A 511 18.17 1.29 2.07
CA TYR A 511 17.51 2.52 1.65
C TYR A 511 15.99 2.48 1.84
N MET A 512 15.48 3.43 2.64
CA MET A 512 14.05 3.68 2.82
C MET A 512 13.61 4.90 2.01
N PHE A 513 12.50 4.79 1.28
CA PHE A 513 11.85 5.96 0.69
C PHE A 513 11.27 6.86 1.78
N GLN A 514 11.22 8.17 1.56
CA GLN A 514 10.80 9.15 2.56
C GLN A 514 9.41 8.87 3.14
N LYS A 515 8.50 8.30 2.33
CA LYS A 515 7.17 7.85 2.81
C LYS A 515 7.25 6.62 3.72
N ASP A 516 8.14 5.68 3.42
CA ASP A 516 8.28 4.41 4.14
C ASP A 516 8.99 4.67 5.47
N LEU A 517 9.95 5.59 5.46
CA LEU A 517 10.56 6.19 6.63
C LEU A 517 9.52 6.91 7.50
N TYR A 518 8.72 7.82 6.92
CA TYR A 518 7.72 8.59 7.68
C TYR A 518 6.60 7.71 8.27
N TYR A 519 5.90 6.94 7.43
CA TYR A 519 4.74 6.14 7.85
C TYR A 519 5.11 4.77 8.45
N GLY A 520 6.30 4.23 8.16
CA GLY A 520 6.74 2.93 8.68
C GLY A 520 7.54 3.03 9.98
N VAL A 521 8.20 4.17 10.25
CA VAL A 521 9.10 4.32 11.39
C VAL A 521 8.86 5.63 12.14
N GLN A 522 9.00 6.78 11.46
CA GLN A 522 9.08 8.09 12.11
C GLN A 522 7.86 8.40 12.97
N GLN A 523 6.63 8.21 12.46
CA GLN A 523 5.38 8.47 13.18
C GLN A 523 5.13 7.58 14.41
N PHE A 524 6.03 6.64 14.70
CA PHE A 524 6.00 5.80 15.89
C PHE A 524 7.11 6.22 16.84
N ILE A 525 8.35 6.28 16.34
CA ILE A 525 9.52 6.62 17.17
C ILE A 525 9.56 8.09 17.59
N ASP A 526 8.87 8.99 16.89
CA ASP A 526 8.80 10.43 17.23
C ASP A 526 8.01 10.73 18.52
N LYS A 527 7.35 9.73 19.09
CA LYS A 527 6.66 9.77 20.39
C LYS A 527 7.56 9.35 21.55
N GLU A 528 8.69 8.71 21.28
CA GLU A 528 9.59 8.23 22.34
C GLU A 528 10.35 9.39 22.98
N PRO A 529 10.48 9.43 24.32
CA PRO A 529 10.92 10.61 25.07
C PRO A 529 12.39 11.00 24.82
N ASN A 530 13.19 10.08 24.27
CA ASN A 530 14.60 10.28 23.93
C ASN A 530 14.87 10.30 22.40
N TYR A 531 13.83 10.41 21.57
CA TYR A 531 14.00 10.56 20.12
C TYR A 531 14.69 11.88 19.77
N GLY A 532 15.83 11.78 19.07
CA GLY A 532 16.66 12.91 18.65
C GLY A 532 16.32 13.49 17.29
N GLY A 533 15.77 12.66 16.39
CA GLY A 533 15.60 12.99 14.99
C GLY A 533 16.29 12.01 14.04
N ILE A 534 16.66 12.50 12.87
CA ILE A 534 17.18 11.69 11.75
C ILE A 534 18.63 12.09 11.44
N ALA A 535 19.48 11.12 11.16
CA ALA A 535 20.83 11.33 10.67
C ALA A 535 20.97 10.78 9.25
N ILE A 536 21.56 11.56 8.34
CA ILE A 536 21.75 11.14 6.94
C ILE A 536 23.21 10.76 6.72
N TRP A 537 23.44 9.50 6.36
CA TRP A 537 24.77 8.87 6.31
C TRP A 537 25.75 9.48 5.29
N ASP A 538 25.26 10.16 4.26
CA ASP A 538 26.11 10.74 3.24
C ASP A 538 25.46 11.97 2.58
N ARG A 539 26.11 13.13 2.71
CA ARG A 539 25.64 14.39 2.13
C ARG A 539 25.67 14.41 0.59
N TYR A 540 26.62 13.73 -0.06
CA TYR A 540 26.67 13.70 -1.54
C TYR A 540 25.37 13.14 -2.10
N TYR A 541 24.90 12.03 -1.53
CA TYR A 541 23.65 11.41 -1.95
C TYR A 541 22.42 12.21 -1.50
N ASP A 542 22.42 12.87 -0.33
CA ASP A 542 21.31 13.80 0.02
C ASP A 542 21.18 14.94 -0.99
N LYS A 543 22.31 15.52 -1.39
CA LYS A 543 22.41 16.57 -2.41
C LYS A 543 21.97 16.07 -3.80
N LYS A 544 22.40 14.86 -4.19
CA LYS A 544 22.04 14.23 -5.48
C LYS A 544 20.55 13.86 -5.55
N ALA A 545 19.99 13.30 -4.48
CA ALA A 545 18.61 12.80 -4.43
C ALA A 545 17.58 13.82 -3.90
N ASN A 546 18.02 14.96 -3.36
CA ASN A 546 17.18 15.91 -2.59
C ASN A 546 16.38 15.21 -1.48
N TYR A 547 17.02 14.26 -0.79
CA TYR A 547 16.32 13.34 0.11
C TYR A 547 15.65 14.08 1.28
N SER A 548 16.42 14.87 2.02
CA SER A 548 15.96 15.68 3.15
C SER A 548 14.93 16.75 2.77
N VAL A 549 15.02 17.33 1.56
CA VAL A 549 14.05 18.29 1.02
C VAL A 549 12.69 17.63 0.79
N THR A 550 12.70 16.48 0.10
CA THR A 550 11.50 15.70 -0.22
C THR A 550 10.83 15.18 1.05
N MET A 551 11.65 14.72 1.99
CA MET A 551 11.22 14.24 3.29
C MET A 551 10.55 15.40 4.07
N ALA A 552 11.09 16.64 4.04
CA ALA A 552 10.56 17.76 4.82
C ALA A 552 9.22 18.28 4.29
N ALA A 553 9.02 18.17 2.98
CA ALA A 553 7.75 18.51 2.32
C ALA A 553 6.60 17.56 2.72
N LEU A 554 6.88 16.34 3.18
CA LEU A 554 5.85 15.39 3.62
C LEU A 554 5.27 15.79 4.97
N GLY A 555 6.10 16.02 6.00
CA GLY A 555 5.60 16.35 7.34
C GLY A 555 4.92 17.72 7.47
N ARG A 556 5.30 18.71 6.63
CA ARG A 556 4.58 20.00 6.55
C ARG A 556 3.11 19.85 6.08
N ARG A 557 2.74 18.77 5.38
CA ARG A 557 1.34 18.54 4.94
C ARG A 557 0.39 18.18 6.08
N SER A 558 0.88 17.55 7.14
CA SER A 558 0.06 17.11 8.28
C SER A 558 -0.52 18.27 9.09
N TRP A 559 0.21 19.38 9.22
CA TRP A 559 -0.19 20.58 9.98
C TRP A 559 -1.15 21.51 9.23
N LEU A 560 -1.28 21.36 7.91
CA LEU A 560 -2.20 22.16 7.10
C LEU A 560 -3.63 21.62 7.10
N VAL A 561 -3.85 20.35 7.49
CA VAL A 561 -5.18 19.73 7.52
C VAL A 561 -6.13 20.42 8.52
N PRO A 562 -5.74 20.73 9.78
CA PRO A 562 -6.62 21.43 10.71
C PRO A 562 -6.94 22.86 10.26
N LEU A 563 -5.93 23.59 9.79
CA LEU A 563 -6.08 24.99 9.34
C LEU A 563 -6.96 25.08 8.07
N ALA A 564 -6.80 24.14 7.14
CA ALA A 564 -7.63 24.03 5.95
C ALA A 564 -9.09 23.65 6.29
N MET A 565 -9.34 22.79 7.29
CA MET A 565 -10.72 22.51 7.72
C MET A 565 -11.40 23.75 8.32
N VAL A 566 -10.69 24.54 9.14
CA VAL A 566 -11.23 25.77 9.74
C VAL A 566 -11.55 26.82 8.66
N LEU A 567 -10.68 26.98 7.65
CA LEU A 567 -10.93 27.89 6.52
C LEU A 567 -12.00 27.36 5.55
N ALA A 568 -12.11 26.05 5.35
CA ALA A 568 -13.13 25.45 4.48
C ALA A 568 -14.55 25.69 5.00
N VAL A 569 -14.78 25.61 6.32
CA VAL A 569 -16.11 25.83 6.91
C VAL A 569 -16.58 27.29 6.73
N SER A 570 -15.69 28.26 6.73
CA SER A 570 -16.03 29.67 6.47
C SER A 570 -16.13 30.04 4.97
N SER A 571 -15.60 29.22 4.07
CA SER A 571 -15.66 29.47 2.61
C SER A 571 -16.79 28.75 1.88
N CYS A 572 -17.60 27.94 2.57
CA CYS A 572 -18.84 27.34 2.04
C CYS A 572 -19.96 28.33 1.67
N LEU A 573 -19.74 29.66 1.74
CA LEU A 573 -20.69 30.69 1.28
C LEU A 573 -20.20 31.53 0.08
N ALA A 574 -18.97 31.31 -0.41
CA ALA A 574 -18.48 31.90 -1.65
C ALA A 574 -17.43 30.98 -2.29
N GLY A 575 -17.85 30.17 -3.27
CA GLY A 575 -17.01 29.12 -3.84
C GLY A 575 -15.92 29.64 -4.79
N PRO A 576 -14.64 29.28 -4.59
CA PRO A 576 -13.60 29.32 -5.60
C PRO A 576 -13.43 27.94 -6.26
N ALA A 577 -13.10 27.93 -7.56
CA ALA A 577 -12.93 26.69 -8.32
C ALA A 577 -11.72 25.87 -7.86
N THR A 578 -11.93 24.58 -7.56
CA THR A 578 -10.85 23.61 -7.39
C THR A 578 -10.29 23.21 -8.76
N ALA A 579 -8.95 23.29 -8.89
CA ALA A 579 -8.27 22.78 -10.07
C ALA A 579 -8.35 21.24 -10.09
N ALA A 580 -9.19 20.69 -10.97
CA ALA A 580 -9.35 19.25 -11.12
C ALA A 580 -8.07 18.62 -11.71
N GLY A 581 -7.44 17.72 -10.95
CA GLY A 581 -6.52 16.75 -11.53
C GLY A 581 -7.27 15.85 -12.51
N LYS A 582 -6.75 15.67 -13.72
CA LYS A 582 -7.48 14.97 -14.79
C LYS A 582 -7.74 13.51 -14.41
N THR A 583 -9.01 13.15 -14.33
CA THR A 583 -9.48 11.77 -14.15
C THR A 583 -8.98 10.90 -15.29
N GLY A 584 -8.08 9.96 -15.00
CA GLY A 584 -7.61 9.04 -16.04
C GLY A 584 -8.64 7.95 -16.29
N GLN A 585 -8.91 7.65 -17.56
CA GLN A 585 -9.75 6.54 -17.95
C GLN A 585 -8.91 5.27 -18.13
N MET A 586 -9.42 4.10 -17.70
CA MET A 586 -8.72 2.84 -17.91
C MET A 586 -9.38 2.02 -19.03
N THR A 587 -8.55 1.56 -19.97
CA THR A 587 -8.89 0.66 -21.08
C THR A 587 -8.22 -0.70 -20.86
N VAL A 588 -8.88 -1.82 -21.18
CA VAL A 588 -8.25 -3.16 -21.14
C VAL A 588 -8.58 -3.98 -22.38
N PHE A 589 -7.62 -4.78 -22.84
CA PHE A 589 -7.81 -5.76 -23.93
C PHE A 589 -8.38 -7.08 -23.39
N TRP A 590 -9.42 -7.64 -24.04
CA TRP A 590 -10.10 -8.89 -23.67
C TRP A 590 -10.36 -9.78 -24.91
N GLY A 591 -10.31 -11.10 -24.74
CA GLY A 591 -10.56 -12.10 -25.80
C GLY A 591 -9.32 -12.90 -26.21
N ARG A 592 -8.18 -12.65 -25.54
CA ARG A 592 -6.87 -13.22 -25.86
C ARG A 592 -6.55 -14.54 -25.14
N ASN A 593 -7.37 -14.97 -24.18
CA ASN A 593 -7.14 -16.21 -23.44
C ASN A 593 -8.41 -16.72 -22.76
N LYS A 594 -8.85 -17.95 -23.04
CA LYS A 594 -10.04 -18.57 -22.42
C LYS A 594 -10.09 -18.52 -20.88
N LYS A 595 -8.94 -18.43 -20.20
CA LYS A 595 -8.83 -18.33 -18.73
C LYS A 595 -8.98 -16.90 -18.18
N GLU A 596 -9.14 -15.88 -19.02
CA GLU A 596 -9.27 -14.47 -18.60
C GLU A 596 -10.62 -14.14 -17.93
N GLY A 597 -11.60 -15.05 -18.00
CA GLY A 597 -12.97 -14.83 -17.54
C GLY A 597 -13.88 -14.29 -18.64
N THR A 598 -15.16 -14.13 -18.32
CA THR A 598 -16.15 -13.61 -19.29
C THR A 598 -15.98 -12.10 -19.47
N LEU A 599 -16.57 -11.57 -20.55
CA LEU A 599 -16.60 -10.13 -20.81
C LEU A 599 -17.47 -9.44 -19.74
N LYS A 600 -18.58 -10.06 -19.33
CA LYS A 600 -19.40 -9.62 -18.19
C LYS A 600 -18.62 -9.55 -16.89
N GLU A 601 -17.87 -10.59 -16.53
CA GLU A 601 -17.01 -10.59 -15.32
C GLU A 601 -16.02 -9.42 -15.36
N THR A 602 -15.43 -9.17 -16.53
CA THR A 602 -14.46 -8.09 -16.76
C THR A 602 -15.09 -6.71 -16.52
N CYS A 603 -16.28 -6.45 -17.07
CA CYS A 603 -17.00 -5.20 -16.85
C CYS A 603 -17.54 -5.06 -15.41
N ASP A 604 -17.92 -6.17 -14.78
CA ASP A 604 -18.41 -6.17 -13.40
C ASP A 604 -17.35 -5.85 -12.35
N THR A 605 -16.06 -5.90 -12.70
CA THR A 605 -14.96 -5.43 -11.83
C THR A 605 -15.07 -3.94 -11.47
N GLY A 606 -15.73 -3.13 -12.29
CA GLY A 606 -15.78 -1.66 -12.14
C GLY A 606 -14.44 -0.94 -12.38
N LEU A 607 -13.38 -1.67 -12.78
CA LEU A 607 -12.04 -1.11 -12.98
C LEU A 607 -11.90 -0.36 -14.31
N TYR A 608 -12.56 -0.86 -15.35
CA TYR A 608 -12.34 -0.42 -16.73
C TYR A 608 -13.49 0.44 -17.23
N THR A 609 -13.16 1.60 -17.80
CA THR A 609 -14.10 2.48 -18.50
C THR A 609 -14.30 2.07 -19.97
N THR A 610 -13.41 1.23 -20.48
CA THR A 610 -13.42 0.76 -21.87
C THR A 610 -12.82 -0.64 -21.95
N VAL A 611 -13.47 -1.55 -22.67
CA VAL A 611 -12.98 -2.90 -22.95
C VAL A 611 -12.83 -3.06 -24.46
N VAL A 612 -11.72 -3.65 -24.90
CA VAL A 612 -11.37 -3.82 -26.31
C VAL A 612 -11.35 -5.31 -26.64
N ILE A 613 -12.40 -5.78 -27.32
CA ILE A 613 -12.54 -7.16 -27.79
C ILE A 613 -11.50 -7.44 -28.88
N SER A 614 -10.79 -8.56 -28.74
CA SER A 614 -9.51 -8.82 -29.38
C SER A 614 -9.44 -10.27 -29.89
N PHE A 615 -9.41 -10.56 -31.20
CA PHE A 615 -9.34 -9.65 -32.36
C PHE A 615 -10.24 -10.08 -33.52
N TYR A 616 -10.67 -9.09 -34.30
CA TYR A 616 -11.13 -9.28 -35.67
C TYR A 616 -9.92 -9.34 -36.62
N SER A 617 -9.38 -10.54 -36.81
CA SER A 617 -8.03 -10.79 -37.33
C SER A 617 -7.97 -11.26 -38.79
N VAL A 618 -9.10 -11.57 -39.43
CA VAL A 618 -9.19 -12.00 -40.83
C VAL A 618 -10.09 -11.05 -41.61
N PHE A 619 -9.53 -10.26 -42.54
CA PHE A 619 -10.31 -9.34 -43.37
C PHE A 619 -9.61 -8.91 -44.67
N GLY A 620 -10.37 -8.34 -45.61
CA GLY A 620 -9.87 -7.72 -46.85
C GLY A 620 -9.70 -8.66 -48.05
N HIS A 621 -9.88 -9.97 -47.84
CA HIS A 621 -9.79 -11.01 -48.88
C HIS A 621 -11.14 -11.73 -49.12
N GLY A 622 -12.27 -11.03 -48.94
CA GLY A 622 -13.62 -11.61 -49.02
C GLY A 622 -13.99 -12.57 -47.87
N ARG A 623 -13.05 -12.87 -46.97
CA ARG A 623 -13.26 -13.61 -45.71
C ARG A 623 -13.26 -12.64 -44.53
N TYR A 624 -14.08 -12.92 -43.53
CA TYR A 624 -14.35 -12.04 -42.40
C TYR A 624 -14.49 -12.89 -41.12
N TRP A 625 -13.50 -12.83 -40.22
CA TRP A 625 -13.51 -13.64 -39.00
C TRP A 625 -12.68 -13.02 -37.87
N GLY A 626 -13.00 -13.39 -36.64
CA GLY A 626 -12.26 -13.01 -35.44
C GLY A 626 -11.83 -14.22 -34.61
N ASP A 627 -10.64 -14.13 -34.03
CA ASP A 627 -10.13 -15.11 -33.06
C ASP A 627 -10.29 -14.53 -31.65
N LEU A 628 -11.20 -15.14 -30.87
CA LEU A 628 -11.43 -14.86 -29.45
C LEU A 628 -10.99 -16.05 -28.58
N SER A 629 -9.92 -16.75 -28.96
CA SER A 629 -9.18 -17.70 -28.12
C SER A 629 -10.03 -18.83 -27.50
N GLY A 630 -11.11 -19.24 -28.19
CA GLY A 630 -12.01 -20.31 -27.76
C GLY A 630 -13.11 -19.91 -26.76
N HIS A 631 -13.43 -18.61 -26.64
CA HIS A 631 -14.65 -18.12 -25.99
C HIS A 631 -15.92 -18.45 -26.81
N ASP A 632 -17.06 -18.64 -26.13
CA ASP A 632 -18.34 -18.93 -26.79
C ASP A 632 -18.99 -17.63 -27.31
N LEU A 633 -19.06 -17.48 -28.63
CA LEU A 633 -19.60 -16.28 -29.27
C LEU A 633 -21.07 -16.00 -28.92
N ARG A 634 -21.85 -17.04 -28.58
CA ARG A 634 -23.29 -16.95 -28.31
C ARG A 634 -23.62 -16.10 -27.08
N VAL A 635 -22.73 -16.05 -26.10
CA VAL A 635 -22.94 -15.25 -24.87
C VAL A 635 -22.38 -13.83 -24.97
N ILE A 636 -21.43 -13.57 -25.88
CA ILE A 636 -20.73 -12.28 -25.98
C ILE A 636 -21.70 -11.14 -26.29
N GLY A 637 -22.76 -11.38 -27.09
CA GLY A 637 -23.78 -10.36 -27.36
C GLY A 637 -24.51 -9.86 -26.11
N ALA A 638 -24.81 -10.76 -25.16
CA ALA A 638 -25.41 -10.39 -23.89
C ALA A 638 -24.40 -9.66 -22.98
N ASP A 639 -23.16 -10.12 -22.95
CA ASP A 639 -22.08 -9.49 -22.19
C ASP A 639 -21.77 -8.06 -22.68
N ILE A 640 -21.76 -7.81 -24.00
CA ILE A 640 -21.60 -6.45 -24.59
C ILE A 640 -22.68 -5.50 -24.05
N LYS A 641 -23.95 -5.92 -24.13
CA LYS A 641 -25.09 -5.14 -23.63
C LYS A 641 -25.01 -4.88 -22.12
N HIS A 642 -24.50 -5.85 -21.35
CA HIS A 642 -24.25 -5.70 -19.92
C HIS A 642 -23.15 -4.69 -19.62
N CYS A 643 -22.03 -4.73 -20.34
CA CYS A 643 -20.97 -3.72 -20.21
C CYS A 643 -21.49 -2.31 -20.53
N GLN A 644 -22.25 -2.17 -21.63
CA GLN A 644 -22.84 -0.90 -22.05
C GLN A 644 -23.84 -0.35 -21.01
N SER A 645 -24.67 -1.22 -20.40
CA SER A 645 -25.59 -0.80 -19.32
C SER A 645 -24.87 -0.34 -18.05
N ARG A 646 -23.59 -0.74 -17.87
CA ARG A 646 -22.70 -0.33 -16.79
C ARG A 646 -21.84 0.90 -17.15
N ASN A 647 -22.13 1.58 -18.27
CA ASN A 647 -21.36 2.70 -18.85
C ASN A 647 -19.90 2.34 -19.23
N VAL A 648 -19.63 1.07 -19.54
CA VAL A 648 -18.34 0.62 -20.08
C VAL A 648 -18.43 0.55 -21.60
N PHE A 649 -17.62 1.33 -22.30
CA PHE A 649 -17.58 1.27 -23.77
C PHE A 649 -16.92 -0.01 -24.24
N VAL A 650 -17.53 -0.70 -25.21
CA VAL A 650 -16.99 -1.93 -25.77
C VAL A 650 -16.60 -1.70 -27.23
N PHE A 651 -15.31 -1.83 -27.52
CA PHE A 651 -14.74 -1.69 -28.87
C PHE A 651 -14.38 -3.06 -29.45
N LEU A 652 -14.46 -3.21 -30.77
CA LEU A 652 -13.87 -4.36 -31.47
C LEU A 652 -12.54 -3.94 -32.11
N SER A 653 -11.44 -4.62 -31.78
CA SER A 653 -10.13 -4.35 -32.36
C SER A 653 -9.88 -5.16 -33.62
N ILE A 654 -9.55 -4.47 -34.71
CA ILE A 654 -9.17 -5.07 -35.98
C ILE A 654 -7.66 -5.29 -36.06
N GLY A 655 -7.25 -6.42 -36.63
CA GLY A 655 -5.87 -6.76 -36.93
C GLY A 655 -5.26 -7.70 -35.88
N GLY A 656 -4.36 -7.16 -35.05
CA GLY A 656 -3.57 -7.96 -34.10
C GLY A 656 -2.29 -8.54 -34.72
N GLY A 657 -1.75 -9.59 -34.10
CA GLY A 657 -0.47 -10.21 -34.49
C GLY A 657 -0.53 -11.21 -35.65
N GLY A 658 -1.71 -11.47 -36.22
CA GLY A 658 -1.89 -12.36 -37.37
C GLY A 658 -1.40 -11.76 -38.69
N LYS A 659 -1.50 -12.52 -39.78
CA LYS A 659 -1.12 -12.10 -41.14
C LYS A 659 -2.29 -12.09 -42.14
N ASP A 660 -3.45 -12.61 -41.77
CA ASP A 660 -4.63 -12.79 -42.62
C ASP A 660 -5.47 -11.52 -42.85
N TYR A 661 -4.85 -10.35 -42.73
CA TYR A 661 -5.49 -9.06 -42.97
C TYR A 661 -4.63 -8.14 -43.84
N SER A 662 -5.25 -7.56 -44.87
CA SER A 662 -4.67 -6.49 -45.68
C SER A 662 -5.76 -5.68 -46.36
N LEU A 663 -5.43 -4.47 -46.81
CA LEU A 663 -6.33 -3.61 -47.58
C LEU A 663 -5.61 -3.14 -48.84
N PRO A 664 -5.47 -3.97 -49.89
CA PRO A 664 -4.70 -3.64 -51.08
C PRO A 664 -5.37 -2.60 -52.00
N THR A 665 -6.66 -2.29 -51.79
CA THR A 665 -7.42 -1.34 -52.62
C THR A 665 -8.46 -0.55 -51.80
N SER A 666 -8.85 0.62 -52.30
CA SER A 666 -10.01 1.38 -51.80
C SER A 666 -11.29 0.54 -51.68
N GLN A 667 -11.52 -0.39 -52.62
CA GLN A 667 -12.67 -1.29 -52.57
C GLN A 667 -12.58 -2.26 -51.38
N SER A 668 -11.41 -2.86 -51.13
CA SER A 668 -11.22 -3.74 -49.97
C SER A 668 -11.46 -3.01 -48.64
N ALA A 669 -11.08 -1.73 -48.54
CA ALA A 669 -11.39 -0.90 -47.38
C ALA A 669 -12.89 -0.59 -47.26
N ALA A 670 -13.59 -0.39 -48.38
CA ALA A 670 -15.04 -0.19 -48.39
C ALA A 670 -15.82 -1.47 -48.00
N ASP A 671 -15.40 -2.64 -48.51
CA ASP A 671 -16.02 -3.94 -48.22
C ASP A 671 -15.84 -4.35 -46.76
N VAL A 672 -14.64 -4.14 -46.21
CA VAL A 672 -14.35 -4.35 -44.78
C VAL A 672 -15.19 -3.42 -43.90
N ALA A 673 -15.36 -2.15 -44.29
CA ALA A 673 -16.23 -1.23 -43.57
C ALA A 673 -17.70 -1.67 -43.59
N ASP A 674 -18.22 -2.11 -44.73
CA ASP A 674 -19.60 -2.59 -44.86
C ASP A 674 -19.83 -3.88 -44.09
N ASN A 675 -18.86 -4.80 -44.08
CA ASN A 675 -18.93 -5.99 -43.25
C ASN A 675 -18.95 -5.63 -41.75
N ILE A 676 -17.98 -4.84 -41.26
CA ILE A 676 -17.92 -4.45 -39.84
C ILE A 676 -19.23 -3.76 -39.42
N TRP A 677 -19.73 -2.83 -40.23
CA TRP A 677 -20.98 -2.11 -39.97
C TRP A 677 -22.18 -3.06 -39.84
N ASN A 678 -22.34 -4.02 -40.77
CA ASN A 678 -23.48 -4.93 -40.81
C ASN A 678 -23.36 -6.18 -39.92
N ALA A 679 -22.14 -6.60 -39.56
CA ALA A 679 -21.89 -7.77 -38.72
C ALA A 679 -21.75 -7.43 -37.23
N HIS A 680 -21.16 -6.27 -36.89
CA HIS A 680 -20.76 -5.94 -35.52
C HIS A 680 -21.31 -4.61 -34.98
N MET A 681 -21.88 -3.74 -35.84
CA MET A 681 -22.46 -2.45 -35.45
C MET A 681 -23.96 -2.39 -35.77
N ASP A 682 -24.53 -1.20 -35.97
CA ASP A 682 -25.97 -0.97 -36.17
C ASP A 682 -26.48 -1.30 -37.59
N GLY A 683 -25.60 -1.66 -38.53
CA GLY A 683 -26.01 -2.19 -39.83
C GLY A 683 -26.82 -3.49 -39.69
N ARG A 684 -27.80 -3.67 -40.59
CA ARG A 684 -28.74 -4.81 -40.59
C ARG A 684 -29.00 -5.35 -42.00
N ARG A 685 -27.97 -5.35 -42.87
CA ARG A 685 -28.06 -5.94 -44.21
C ARG A 685 -28.42 -7.44 -44.12
N PRO A 686 -29.52 -7.90 -44.76
CA PRO A 686 -29.88 -9.32 -44.77
C PRO A 686 -28.76 -10.20 -45.34
N GLY A 687 -28.62 -11.41 -44.80
CA GLY A 687 -27.59 -12.38 -45.23
C GLY A 687 -26.19 -12.17 -44.62
N VAL A 688 -25.94 -11.08 -43.88
CA VAL A 688 -24.68 -10.88 -43.16
C VAL A 688 -24.74 -11.59 -41.79
N PHE A 689 -23.84 -12.55 -41.57
CA PHE A 689 -23.71 -13.23 -40.27
C PHE A 689 -23.24 -12.25 -39.18
N ARG A 690 -23.88 -12.30 -38.01
CA ARG A 690 -23.56 -11.45 -36.84
C ARG A 690 -23.01 -12.30 -35.69
N PRO A 691 -21.69 -12.34 -35.46
CA PRO A 691 -21.09 -13.20 -34.44
C PRO A 691 -21.58 -12.97 -33.01
N PHE A 692 -22.00 -11.74 -32.68
CA PHE A 692 -22.51 -11.34 -31.35
C PHE A 692 -24.03 -11.16 -31.33
N GLY A 693 -24.76 -11.77 -32.28
CA GLY A 693 -26.20 -11.64 -32.38
C GLY A 693 -26.64 -10.20 -32.69
N ASP A 694 -27.65 -9.71 -31.98
CA ASP A 694 -28.21 -8.37 -32.18
C ASP A 694 -27.44 -7.25 -31.46
N ALA A 695 -26.41 -7.58 -30.67
CA ALA A 695 -25.55 -6.59 -30.01
C ALA A 695 -24.72 -5.80 -31.03
N ALA A 696 -24.42 -4.54 -30.70
CA ALA A 696 -23.57 -3.65 -31.47
C ALA A 696 -22.45 -3.09 -30.58
N VAL A 697 -21.22 -3.07 -31.08
CA VAL A 697 -20.08 -2.46 -30.36
C VAL A 697 -20.10 -0.93 -30.50
N ASP A 698 -19.59 -0.22 -29.49
CA ASP A 698 -19.55 1.26 -29.44
C ASP A 698 -18.58 1.88 -30.45
N GLY A 699 -17.63 1.09 -30.96
CA GLY A 699 -16.63 1.57 -31.91
C GLY A 699 -15.61 0.51 -32.32
N ILE A 700 -14.68 0.94 -33.15
CA ILE A 700 -13.64 0.10 -33.75
C ILE A 700 -12.26 0.59 -33.34
N ASP A 701 -11.44 -0.32 -32.80
CA ASP A 701 -10.03 -0.09 -32.49
C ASP A 701 -9.13 -0.61 -33.61
N PHE A 702 -8.12 0.15 -34.01
CA PHE A 702 -7.19 -0.22 -35.07
C PHE A 702 -5.85 -0.68 -34.46
N PHE A 703 -5.61 -2.00 -34.41
CA PHE A 703 -4.35 -2.62 -33.97
C PHE A 703 -3.63 -3.22 -35.18
N ILE A 704 -2.94 -2.38 -35.95
CA ILE A 704 -2.31 -2.78 -37.22
C ILE A 704 -0.81 -3.01 -37.01
N ASP A 705 -0.42 -4.25 -36.71
CA ASP A 705 0.96 -4.58 -36.32
C ASP A 705 1.80 -5.22 -37.44
N GLN A 706 1.18 -6.04 -38.30
CA GLN A 706 1.89 -6.85 -39.31
C GLN A 706 1.55 -6.46 -40.76
N GLY A 707 0.29 -6.10 -41.05
CA GLY A 707 -0.18 -5.77 -42.41
C GLY A 707 0.54 -4.57 -43.07
N ALA A 708 0.42 -4.46 -44.40
CA ALA A 708 0.90 -3.33 -45.20
C ALA A 708 0.16 -2.03 -44.83
N PRO A 709 0.77 -0.83 -44.94
CA PRO A 709 0.26 0.44 -44.40
C PRO A 709 -0.88 1.09 -45.22
N ASP A 710 -1.58 0.32 -46.04
CA ASP A 710 -2.41 0.85 -47.12
C ASP A 710 -3.90 0.90 -46.79
N HIS A 711 -4.58 1.91 -47.35
CA HIS A 711 -6.03 2.17 -47.30
C HIS A 711 -6.73 2.18 -45.92
N TYR A 712 -6.03 2.06 -44.78
CA TYR A 712 -6.64 2.20 -43.44
C TYR A 712 -7.25 3.58 -43.17
N ASP A 713 -6.75 4.63 -43.82
CA ASP A 713 -7.35 5.97 -43.76
C ASP A 713 -8.68 6.04 -44.51
N GLU A 714 -8.83 5.28 -45.59
CA GLU A 714 -10.11 5.13 -46.29
C GLU A 714 -11.09 4.27 -45.50
N LEU A 715 -10.63 3.18 -44.86
CA LEU A 715 -11.44 2.39 -43.92
C LEU A 715 -11.95 3.28 -42.77
N ALA A 716 -11.09 4.09 -42.16
CA ALA A 716 -11.47 5.04 -41.11
C ALA A 716 -12.50 6.08 -41.61
N ARG A 717 -12.27 6.71 -42.78
CA ARG A 717 -13.25 7.64 -43.38
C ARG A 717 -14.58 6.97 -43.70
N LYS A 718 -14.57 5.73 -44.19
CA LYS A 718 -15.79 4.97 -44.55
C LYS A 718 -16.57 4.56 -43.30
N LEU A 719 -15.92 4.00 -42.28
CA LEU A 719 -16.56 3.70 -40.99
C LEU A 719 -17.17 4.96 -40.36
N TYR A 720 -16.41 6.07 -40.34
CA TYR A 720 -16.92 7.34 -39.83
C TYR A 720 -18.06 7.92 -40.68
N SER A 721 -18.14 7.60 -41.98
CA SER A 721 -19.20 8.09 -42.87
C SER A 721 -20.59 7.56 -42.51
N TYR A 722 -20.71 6.40 -41.84
CA TYR A 722 -21.98 5.88 -41.34
C TYR A 722 -22.62 6.81 -40.28
N ASN A 723 -21.85 7.66 -39.61
CA ASN A 723 -22.37 8.71 -38.72
C ASN A 723 -23.29 9.72 -39.43
N LYS A 724 -23.20 9.85 -40.77
CA LYS A 724 -24.10 10.71 -41.56
C LYS A 724 -25.52 10.15 -41.68
N MET A 725 -25.73 8.86 -41.36
CA MET A 725 -27.03 8.17 -41.50
C MET A 725 -27.81 8.11 -40.17
N TYR A 726 -27.26 8.62 -39.07
CA TYR A 726 -27.78 8.38 -37.72
C TYR A 726 -28.94 9.28 -37.28
N ARG A 727 -29.92 8.67 -36.61
CA ARG A 727 -31.00 9.35 -35.83
C ARG A 727 -31.20 8.78 -34.41
N ALA A 728 -30.28 7.94 -33.93
CA ALA A 728 -30.33 7.27 -32.62
C ALA A 728 -28.97 7.35 -31.87
N ARG A 729 -28.84 6.62 -30.74
CA ARG A 729 -28.19 7.11 -29.50
C ARG A 729 -26.65 7.28 -29.47
N THR A 730 -25.86 6.60 -30.31
CA THR A 730 -24.38 6.65 -30.20
C THR A 730 -23.70 6.67 -31.58
N PRO A 731 -22.79 7.62 -31.88
CA PRO A 731 -22.03 7.63 -33.14
C PRO A 731 -20.91 6.58 -33.14
N VAL A 732 -20.52 6.09 -34.32
CA VAL A 732 -19.33 5.27 -34.55
C VAL A 732 -18.08 5.99 -34.03
N ARG A 733 -17.44 5.38 -33.04
CA ARG A 733 -16.19 5.84 -32.41
C ARG A 733 -15.00 5.07 -32.98
N LEU A 734 -13.86 5.75 -33.16
CA LEU A 734 -12.64 5.16 -33.68
C LEU A 734 -11.48 5.36 -32.70
N THR A 735 -10.80 4.26 -32.35
CA THR A 735 -9.57 4.29 -31.54
C THR A 735 -8.42 3.60 -32.30
N ALA A 736 -7.19 3.92 -31.92
CA ALA A 736 -6.01 3.33 -32.55
C ALA A 736 -5.05 2.83 -31.46
N THR A 737 -4.53 1.62 -31.63
CA THR A 737 -3.54 1.02 -30.75
C THR A 737 -2.22 0.82 -31.49
N VAL A 738 -1.24 1.65 -31.17
CA VAL A 738 -0.02 1.90 -31.98
C VAL A 738 1.25 1.56 -31.22
N ARG A 739 2.36 1.33 -31.91
CA ARG A 739 3.68 1.16 -31.27
C ARG A 739 4.17 2.49 -30.68
N CYS A 740 5.00 2.46 -29.63
CA CYS A 740 5.50 3.69 -29.01
C CYS A 740 6.40 4.53 -29.93
N ALA A 741 7.16 3.92 -30.86
CA ALA A 741 8.03 4.64 -31.78
C ALA A 741 7.22 5.59 -32.69
N TYR A 742 7.44 6.91 -32.55
CA TYR A 742 6.76 7.92 -33.35
C TYR A 742 7.55 8.29 -34.62
N PRO A 743 6.89 8.40 -35.80
CA PRO A 743 5.49 8.03 -36.06
C PRO A 743 5.35 6.52 -36.29
N ASP A 744 4.20 5.95 -35.92
CA ASP A 744 3.85 4.58 -36.33
C ASP A 744 3.62 4.57 -37.86
N PRO A 745 4.45 3.87 -38.67
CA PRO A 745 4.39 3.95 -40.13
C PRO A 745 3.13 3.29 -40.71
N ARG A 746 2.53 2.31 -40.01
CA ARG A 746 1.32 1.62 -40.46
C ARG A 746 0.08 2.46 -40.23
N MET A 747 0.02 3.12 -39.08
CA MET A 747 -1.14 3.93 -38.69
C MET A 747 -1.05 5.41 -39.07
N LYS A 748 0.09 5.90 -39.58
CA LYS A 748 0.30 7.33 -39.91
C LYS A 748 -0.80 7.91 -40.81
N LYS A 749 -1.06 7.30 -41.99
CA LYS A 749 -2.09 7.78 -42.94
C LYS A 749 -3.46 7.87 -42.26
N ALA A 750 -3.84 6.83 -41.50
CA ALA A 750 -5.13 6.76 -40.82
C ALA A 750 -5.25 7.83 -39.72
N LEU A 751 -4.24 7.97 -38.86
CA LEU A 751 -4.21 8.97 -37.80
C LEU A 751 -4.18 10.42 -38.33
N ASP A 752 -3.55 10.66 -39.48
CA ASP A 752 -3.53 11.97 -40.13
C ASP A 752 -4.93 12.43 -40.59
N THR A 753 -5.93 11.55 -40.68
CA THR A 753 -7.34 11.92 -40.89
C THR A 753 -7.98 12.68 -39.71
N LYS A 754 -7.37 12.59 -38.51
CA LYS A 754 -7.90 13.14 -37.24
C LYS A 754 -9.28 12.60 -36.81
N LEU A 755 -9.69 11.45 -37.33
CA LEU A 755 -10.96 10.79 -36.96
C LEU A 755 -10.87 9.95 -35.67
N PHE A 756 -9.66 9.68 -35.18
CA PHE A 756 -9.43 8.85 -34.00
C PHE A 756 -9.52 9.66 -32.70
N GLU A 757 -10.50 9.33 -31.86
CA GLU A 757 -10.77 10.05 -30.60
C GLU A 757 -9.84 9.63 -29.45
N ARG A 758 -9.34 8.39 -29.47
CA ARG A 758 -8.38 7.86 -28.50
C ARG A 758 -7.23 7.15 -29.21
N ILE A 759 -6.01 7.34 -28.70
CA ILE A 759 -4.79 6.72 -29.20
C ILE A 759 -4.10 6.01 -28.03
N HIS A 760 -4.12 4.68 -28.04
CA HIS A 760 -3.43 3.83 -27.07
C HIS A 760 -2.00 3.57 -27.56
N VAL A 761 -1.02 4.24 -26.94
CA VAL A 761 0.39 4.13 -27.36
C VAL A 761 1.06 3.03 -26.54
N ARG A 762 1.48 1.94 -27.17
CA ARG A 762 2.08 0.76 -26.50
C ARG A 762 3.54 1.03 -26.10
N PHE A 763 3.79 1.29 -24.82
CA PHE A 763 5.14 1.41 -24.26
C PHE A 763 5.66 0.05 -23.74
N TYR A 764 5.44 -0.98 -24.56
CA TYR A 764 5.83 -2.38 -24.41
C TYR A 764 5.97 -3.00 -25.82
N ASP A 765 6.61 -4.17 -25.96
CA ASP A 765 6.96 -4.83 -27.24
C ASP A 765 7.95 -4.05 -28.15
N ASP A 766 8.54 -2.93 -27.70
CA ASP A 766 9.57 -2.17 -28.43
C ASP A 766 10.61 -1.54 -27.47
N ALA A 767 11.78 -2.18 -27.37
CA ALA A 767 12.87 -1.77 -26.48
C ALA A 767 13.41 -0.34 -26.75
N LYS A 768 13.10 0.28 -27.91
CA LYS A 768 13.50 1.68 -28.18
C LYS A 768 12.70 2.70 -27.38
N CYS A 769 11.58 2.29 -26.79
CA CYS A 769 10.70 3.18 -26.05
C CYS A 769 9.91 2.55 -24.90
N SER A 770 9.96 1.23 -24.68
CA SER A 770 9.42 0.64 -23.44
C SER A 770 10.26 1.01 -22.21
N TYR A 771 9.59 1.14 -21.06
CA TYR A 771 10.18 1.80 -19.89
C TYR A 771 11.44 1.11 -19.33
N ASN A 772 11.43 -0.22 -19.23
CA ASN A 772 12.54 -0.97 -18.63
C ASN A 772 13.79 -1.02 -19.51
N HIS A 773 13.67 -0.66 -20.80
CA HIS A 773 14.77 -0.66 -21.76
C HIS A 773 15.27 0.75 -22.08
N ALA A 774 14.36 1.71 -22.25
CA ALA A 774 14.66 3.09 -22.66
C ALA A 774 14.53 4.13 -21.52
N GLY A 775 14.11 3.70 -20.33
CA GLY A 775 13.89 4.55 -19.16
C GLY A 775 12.78 5.59 -19.32
N LEU A 776 12.62 6.43 -18.29
CA LEU A 776 11.70 7.58 -18.32
C LEU A 776 12.00 8.51 -19.51
N ALA A 777 13.28 8.74 -19.82
CA ALA A 777 13.69 9.61 -20.92
C ALA A 777 13.22 9.11 -22.29
N GLY A 778 13.38 7.81 -22.58
CA GLY A 778 12.94 7.20 -23.84
C GLY A 778 11.42 7.19 -24.00
N VAL A 779 10.68 6.88 -22.91
CA VAL A 779 9.21 6.99 -22.90
C VAL A 779 8.77 8.43 -23.19
N MET A 780 9.31 9.42 -22.47
CA MET A 780 8.93 10.82 -22.63
C MET A 780 9.31 11.40 -24.00
N ALA A 781 10.42 10.95 -24.59
CA ALA A 781 10.85 11.35 -25.93
C ALA A 781 9.85 10.96 -27.04
N GLN A 782 9.09 9.87 -26.86
CA GLN A 782 7.99 9.52 -27.77
C GLN A 782 6.64 10.11 -27.31
N TRP A 783 6.34 10.06 -26.01
CA TRP A 783 5.11 10.60 -25.43
C TRP A 783 4.85 12.06 -25.83
N ASN A 784 5.89 12.89 -25.78
CA ASN A 784 5.80 14.31 -26.16
C ASN A 784 5.49 14.50 -27.65
N LYS A 785 5.99 13.61 -28.54
CA LYS A 785 5.69 13.66 -29.98
C LYS A 785 4.25 13.24 -30.27
N TRP A 786 3.80 12.15 -29.65
CA TRP A 786 2.43 11.66 -29.77
C TRP A 786 1.41 12.70 -29.30
N THR A 787 1.58 13.25 -28.10
CA THR A 787 0.66 14.23 -27.52
C THR A 787 0.64 15.55 -28.29
N ALA A 788 1.80 16.06 -28.73
CA ALA A 788 1.88 17.28 -29.55
C ALA A 788 1.29 17.12 -30.96
N ARG A 789 1.37 15.93 -31.60
CA ARG A 789 0.84 15.71 -32.96
C ARG A 789 -0.68 15.60 -33.01
N TYR A 790 -1.31 15.12 -31.94
CA TYR A 790 -2.74 14.82 -31.88
C TYR A 790 -3.46 15.53 -30.71
N PRO A 791 -3.41 16.87 -30.61
CA PRO A 791 -3.96 17.62 -29.48
C PRO A 791 -5.49 17.48 -29.32
N GLY A 792 -6.20 17.09 -30.39
CA GLY A 792 -7.64 16.81 -30.37
C GLY A 792 -8.02 15.35 -30.05
N SER A 793 -7.04 14.46 -29.85
CA SER A 793 -7.25 13.05 -29.49
C SER A 793 -6.75 12.79 -28.08
N ASN A 794 -7.47 11.99 -27.30
CA ASN A 794 -7.03 11.57 -25.98
C ASN A 794 -5.92 10.50 -26.12
N VAL A 795 -4.73 10.76 -25.59
CA VAL A 795 -3.58 9.85 -25.68
C VAL A 795 -3.45 9.05 -24.39
N TYR A 796 -3.36 7.74 -24.49
CA TYR A 796 -3.32 6.80 -23.38
C TYR A 796 -1.95 6.13 -23.29
N LEU A 797 -1.45 5.98 -22.06
CA LEU A 797 -0.24 5.23 -21.73
C LEU A 797 -0.56 3.73 -21.77
N GLY A 798 -0.14 3.03 -22.82
CA GLY A 798 -0.30 1.58 -22.96
C GLY A 798 0.80 0.81 -22.24
N LEU A 799 0.42 -0.10 -21.33
CA LEU A 799 1.30 -0.85 -20.43
C LEU A 799 0.99 -2.35 -20.47
N ALA A 800 2.03 -3.19 -20.35
CA ALA A 800 1.86 -4.62 -20.10
C ALA A 800 1.49 -4.86 -18.62
N ALA A 801 0.41 -5.61 -18.35
CA ALA A 801 -0.13 -5.87 -17.01
C ALA A 801 0.62 -6.96 -16.22
N ALA A 802 1.53 -7.69 -16.87
CA ALA A 802 2.43 -8.66 -16.24
C ALA A 802 3.76 -8.73 -16.98
N ASN A 803 4.82 -9.17 -16.29
CA ASN A 803 6.11 -9.40 -16.93
C ASN A 803 6.11 -10.78 -17.60
N VAL A 804 6.05 -10.80 -18.94
CA VAL A 804 6.14 -12.05 -19.71
C VAL A 804 7.61 -12.47 -19.81
N PRO A 805 7.98 -13.73 -19.52
CA PRO A 805 9.35 -14.21 -19.63
C PRO A 805 10.00 -13.85 -20.98
N GLY A 806 11.21 -13.32 -20.93
CA GLY A 806 11.98 -12.89 -22.11
C GLY A 806 11.62 -11.52 -22.70
N LYS A 807 10.59 -10.81 -22.21
CA LYS A 807 10.23 -9.46 -22.71
C LYS A 807 10.69 -8.31 -21.82
N ASN A 808 10.63 -8.49 -20.50
CA ASN A 808 10.94 -7.45 -19.51
C ASN A 808 10.16 -6.12 -19.70
N ASP A 809 8.89 -6.19 -20.12
CA ASP A 809 8.11 -5.01 -20.54
C ASP A 809 7.11 -4.49 -19.50
N ASN A 810 6.94 -5.16 -18.36
CA ASN A 810 6.05 -4.69 -17.29
C ASN A 810 6.70 -3.52 -16.53
N VAL A 811 6.03 -2.38 -16.52
CA VAL A 811 6.38 -1.28 -15.61
C VAL A 811 5.90 -1.65 -14.21
N PHE A 812 6.80 -1.80 -13.25
CA PHE A 812 6.38 -2.00 -11.86
C PHE A 812 5.61 -0.79 -11.34
N ILE A 813 4.59 -1.05 -10.51
CA ILE A 813 3.63 -0.03 -10.02
C ILE A 813 4.34 1.19 -9.41
N LYS A 814 5.39 0.98 -8.63
CA LYS A 814 6.18 2.07 -8.03
C LYS A 814 6.73 3.05 -9.08
N GLN A 815 7.33 2.54 -10.16
CA GLN A 815 7.87 3.35 -11.25
C GLN A 815 6.75 4.02 -12.07
N LEU A 816 5.61 3.36 -12.23
CA LEU A 816 4.44 3.99 -12.83
C LEU A 816 3.95 5.19 -11.99
N TYR A 817 3.87 5.05 -10.67
CA TYR A 817 3.40 6.10 -9.75
C TYR A 817 4.38 7.27 -9.60
N TYR A 818 5.67 7.01 -9.45
CA TYR A 818 6.65 8.04 -9.10
C TYR A 818 7.39 8.62 -10.32
N ASP A 819 7.54 7.85 -11.40
CA ASP A 819 8.33 8.27 -12.57
C ASP A 819 7.43 8.63 -13.75
N LEU A 820 6.54 7.73 -14.18
CA LEU A 820 5.73 7.92 -15.39
C LEU A 820 4.54 8.86 -15.19
N LEU A 821 3.60 8.53 -14.28
CA LEU A 821 2.35 9.28 -14.11
C LEU A 821 2.56 10.80 -13.92
N PRO A 822 3.48 11.27 -13.04
CA PRO A 822 3.71 12.70 -12.84
C PRO A 822 4.25 13.42 -14.08
N ASN A 823 4.77 12.69 -15.06
CA ASN A 823 5.31 13.25 -16.30
C ASN A 823 4.33 13.13 -17.48
N VAL A 824 3.64 12.01 -17.65
CA VAL A 824 2.68 11.83 -18.76
C VAL A 824 1.39 12.66 -18.56
N GLN A 825 0.95 12.83 -17.31
CA GLN A 825 -0.25 13.61 -16.97
C GLN A 825 -0.10 15.13 -17.22
N LYS A 826 1.13 15.62 -17.43
CA LYS A 826 1.39 17.01 -17.83
C LYS A 826 0.81 17.35 -19.22
N ALA A 827 0.57 16.35 -20.07
CA ALA A 827 0.02 16.58 -21.40
C ALA A 827 -1.44 17.13 -21.34
N PRO A 828 -1.80 18.09 -22.20
CA PRO A 828 -3.15 18.66 -22.24
C PRO A 828 -4.21 17.59 -22.56
N ASN A 829 -3.83 16.59 -23.37
CA ASN A 829 -4.65 15.50 -23.89
C ASN A 829 -4.31 14.11 -23.32
N TYR A 830 -3.75 14.02 -22.10
CA TYR A 830 -3.65 12.74 -21.39
C TYR A 830 -5.04 12.16 -21.13
N GLY A 831 -5.32 11.00 -21.70
CA GLY A 831 -6.60 10.30 -21.58
C GLY A 831 -6.66 9.26 -20.46
N GLY A 832 -5.53 8.64 -20.11
CA GLY A 832 -5.47 7.58 -19.11
C GLY A 832 -4.47 6.47 -19.43
N ILE A 833 -4.80 5.25 -18.98
CA ILE A 833 -3.96 4.04 -19.14
C ILE A 833 -4.70 2.99 -19.98
N MET A 834 -3.97 2.29 -20.84
CA MET A 834 -4.43 1.06 -21.50
C MET A 834 -3.62 -0.13 -20.98
N LEU A 835 -4.29 -1.20 -20.56
CA LEU A 835 -3.68 -2.41 -20.03
C LEU A 835 -3.75 -3.57 -21.04
N TRP A 836 -2.58 -4.18 -21.25
CA TRP A 836 -2.39 -5.38 -22.03
C TRP A 836 -1.98 -6.56 -21.12
N ASP A 837 -2.86 -7.49 -20.79
CA ASP A 837 -4.28 -7.62 -21.14
C ASP A 837 -5.07 -8.11 -19.93
N ARG A 838 -6.39 -8.36 -20.09
CA ARG A 838 -7.25 -8.81 -18.99
C ARG A 838 -6.81 -10.15 -18.39
N PHE A 839 -6.22 -11.05 -19.16
CA PHE A 839 -5.72 -12.33 -18.64
C PHE A 839 -4.60 -12.10 -17.63
N TYR A 840 -3.62 -11.28 -18.00
CA TYR A 840 -2.51 -10.93 -17.13
C TYR A 840 -2.93 -10.06 -15.94
N ASP A 841 -3.79 -9.06 -16.17
CA ASP A 841 -4.32 -8.20 -15.11
C ASP A 841 -5.16 -8.98 -14.07
N LYS A 842 -5.89 -10.01 -14.50
CA LYS A 842 -6.61 -10.92 -13.59
C LYS A 842 -5.66 -11.73 -12.69
N GLN A 843 -4.45 -12.05 -13.15
CA GLN A 843 -3.46 -12.78 -12.36
C GLN A 843 -2.65 -11.88 -11.42
N THR A 844 -2.21 -10.71 -11.90
CA THR A 844 -1.32 -9.82 -11.16
C THR A 844 -2.07 -8.80 -10.29
N GLY A 845 -3.35 -8.55 -10.58
CA GLY A 845 -4.13 -7.49 -9.96
C GLY A 845 -3.64 -6.08 -10.32
N TYR A 846 -2.83 -5.93 -11.37
CA TYR A 846 -2.12 -4.70 -11.71
C TYR A 846 -3.04 -3.46 -11.74
N GLY A 847 -4.14 -3.54 -12.48
CA GLY A 847 -5.17 -2.50 -12.61
C GLY A 847 -5.90 -2.18 -11.30
N LYS A 848 -6.00 -3.13 -10.36
CA LYS A 848 -6.55 -2.87 -9.01
C LYS A 848 -5.62 -2.04 -8.14
N THR A 849 -4.32 -2.06 -8.40
CA THR A 849 -3.31 -1.31 -7.63
C THR A 849 -3.05 0.11 -8.16
N LEU A 850 -3.66 0.47 -9.28
CA LEU A 850 -3.62 1.83 -9.83
C LEU A 850 -4.47 2.80 -8.98
N PRO A 851 -4.09 4.09 -8.92
CA PRO A 851 -4.68 5.00 -7.95
C PRO A 851 -6.16 5.30 -8.27
N PRO A 852 -7.00 5.58 -7.26
CA PRO A 852 -8.41 5.93 -7.46
C PRO A 852 -8.67 7.16 -8.34
N SER A 853 -7.67 7.99 -8.63
CA SER A 853 -7.77 9.06 -9.63
C SER A 853 -7.74 8.58 -11.08
N LEU A 854 -7.52 7.27 -11.30
CA LEU A 854 -7.57 6.57 -12.60
C LEU A 854 -8.70 5.52 -12.66
N SER A 855 -9.53 5.40 -11.61
CA SER A 855 -10.77 4.63 -11.63
C SER A 855 -11.97 5.58 -11.48
N PRO A 856 -13.11 5.32 -12.12
CA PRO A 856 -14.21 6.28 -12.18
C PRO A 856 -14.89 6.45 -10.80
N SER A 857 -15.06 7.70 -10.37
CA SER A 857 -15.99 8.02 -9.28
C SER A 857 -17.44 7.92 -9.80
N PRO A 858 -18.43 7.54 -8.97
CA PRO A 858 -19.84 7.52 -9.40
C PRO A 858 -20.46 8.90 -9.71
N TRP A 859 -19.73 10.00 -9.52
CA TRP A 859 -20.27 11.36 -9.52
C TRP A 859 -19.64 12.31 -10.56
N ASP A 860 -18.61 11.88 -11.29
CA ASP A 860 -17.93 12.69 -12.30
C ASP A 860 -18.45 12.42 -13.73
N PHE A 861 -19.69 12.83 -14.01
CA PHE A 861 -20.25 12.83 -15.36
C PHE A 861 -20.74 14.24 -15.76
N PRO A 862 -20.10 14.91 -16.74
CA PRO A 862 -20.69 16.10 -17.35
C PRO A 862 -21.90 15.68 -18.22
N ALA A 863 -22.99 16.43 -18.11
CA ALA A 863 -24.15 16.27 -18.97
C ALA A 863 -23.76 16.42 -20.46
N PRO A 864 -24.44 15.71 -21.40
CA PRO A 864 -24.10 15.79 -22.81
C PRO A 864 -24.18 17.22 -23.32
N ALA A 865 -23.06 17.72 -23.85
CA ALA A 865 -22.99 19.04 -24.45
C ALA A 865 -23.99 19.13 -25.60
N ARG A 866 -24.91 20.09 -25.53
CA ARG A 866 -25.76 20.44 -26.69
C ARG A 866 -24.83 20.83 -27.85
N PRO A 867 -25.10 20.40 -29.09
CA PRO A 867 -24.26 20.77 -30.23
C PRO A 867 -24.27 22.29 -30.39
N THR A 868 -23.13 22.92 -30.12
CA THR A 868 -22.90 24.33 -30.41
C THR A 868 -22.91 24.50 -31.92
N ARG A 869 -23.87 25.29 -32.42
CA ARG A 869 -23.91 25.74 -33.81
C ARG A 869 -22.54 26.35 -34.16
N VAL A 870 -21.84 25.76 -35.13
CA VAL A 870 -20.75 26.44 -35.82
C VAL A 870 -21.37 27.57 -36.63
N VAL A 871 -21.34 28.79 -36.07
CA VAL A 871 -21.70 30.01 -36.81
C VAL A 871 -20.45 30.43 -37.57
N SER A 872 -20.48 30.24 -38.89
CA SER A 872 -19.47 30.77 -39.79
C SER A 872 -19.53 32.31 -39.79
N HIS A 873 -18.46 32.96 -39.35
CA HIS A 873 -18.29 34.41 -39.51
C HIS A 873 -17.92 34.75 -40.96
N LEU A 874 -18.91 34.73 -41.86
CA LEU A 874 -18.89 35.54 -43.07
C LEU A 874 -19.76 36.78 -42.84
N ARG A 875 -19.14 37.96 -42.85
CA ARG A 875 -19.84 39.25 -42.83
C ARG A 875 -20.30 39.61 -44.24
N LEU A 876 -21.61 39.64 -44.47
CA LEU A 876 -22.27 40.48 -45.49
C LEU A 876 -23.57 41.08 -44.88
N PRO A 877 -24.10 42.19 -45.43
CA PRO A 877 -24.75 43.23 -44.61
C PRO A 877 -26.27 43.06 -44.36
N ARG A 878 -26.76 43.95 -43.48
CA ARG A 878 -28.12 44.06 -42.92
C ARG A 878 -29.24 44.16 -43.95
N LEU A 879 -30.42 43.61 -43.61
CA LEU A 879 -31.74 44.21 -43.86
C LEU A 879 -32.68 43.96 -42.66
N SER A 880 -33.69 44.81 -42.48
CA SER A 880 -34.57 44.90 -41.29
C SER A 880 -35.93 44.17 -41.45
N PRO A 881 -36.74 44.00 -40.38
CA PRO A 881 -37.85 43.04 -40.35
C PRO A 881 -39.25 43.61 -40.67
N ALA A 882 -40.07 42.78 -41.30
CA ALA A 882 -41.55 42.79 -41.34
C ALA A 882 -42.01 41.36 -41.73
N CYS A 883 -43.21 40.84 -41.45
CA CYS A 883 -44.42 41.39 -40.84
C CYS A 883 -45.18 40.28 -40.05
N ALA A 884 -46.34 40.60 -39.46
CA ALA A 884 -47.04 39.76 -38.49
C ALA A 884 -48.26 38.95 -39.01
N ALA A 885 -48.54 37.85 -38.30
CA ALA A 885 -49.85 37.28 -37.92
C ALA A 885 -51.09 37.25 -38.87
N ALA A 886 -51.62 36.03 -39.07
CA ALA A 886 -53.06 35.73 -39.23
C ALA A 886 -53.29 34.26 -38.76
N ARG A 887 -53.97 33.99 -37.63
CA ARG A 887 -55.43 33.90 -37.34
C ARG A 887 -56.02 32.47 -37.46
N ARG A 888 -56.84 32.09 -36.46
CA ARG A 888 -57.60 30.83 -36.34
C ARG A 888 -58.92 30.90 -37.14
N ALA A 889 -59.44 29.76 -37.64
CA ALA A 889 -60.64 29.07 -37.11
C ALA A 889 -61.47 28.24 -38.14
N ARG A 890 -61.84 27.00 -37.73
CA ARG A 890 -63.08 26.19 -37.97
C ARG A 890 -63.92 26.34 -39.27
N THR A 891 -64.22 25.21 -39.92
CA THR A 891 -65.50 24.43 -39.97
C THR A 891 -65.36 23.25 -40.95
N ARG A 892 -65.65 21.96 -40.66
CA ARG A 892 -66.93 21.23 -40.37
C ARG A 892 -67.79 20.88 -41.61
N ALA A 893 -67.71 19.63 -42.11
CA ALA A 893 -68.76 18.89 -42.84
C ALA A 893 -68.37 17.39 -43.06
N ALA A 894 -69.38 16.53 -43.26
CA ALA A 894 -69.32 15.08 -43.62
C ALA A 894 -70.51 14.80 -44.59
N PRO A 895 -70.91 13.57 -45.03
CA PRO A 895 -70.42 12.20 -44.75
C PRO A 895 -70.40 11.25 -46.01
N SER A 896 -70.54 9.93 -45.78
CA SER A 896 -70.80 8.81 -46.75
C SER A 896 -69.54 8.17 -47.38
N GLN A 897 -69.43 6.85 -47.67
CA GLN A 897 -70.30 5.66 -47.56
C GLN A 897 -69.46 4.42 -47.07
N VAL A 898 -69.93 3.58 -46.12
CA VAL A 898 -70.64 2.27 -46.24
C VAL A 898 -69.77 1.03 -46.56
N ASN A 899 -69.82 0.06 -45.62
CA ASN A 899 -69.52 -1.39 -45.69
C ASN A 899 -68.09 -1.89 -46.06
N ASP A 900 -67.61 -3.03 -45.55
CA ASP A 900 -68.18 -4.01 -44.59
C ASP A 900 -67.06 -4.77 -43.84
N ARG A 901 -67.39 -5.36 -42.66
CA ARG A 901 -67.05 -6.72 -42.10
C ARG A 901 -65.74 -7.45 -42.52
N LEU A 902 -65.12 -8.41 -41.81
CA LEU A 902 -65.20 -9.15 -40.51
C LEU A 902 -63.87 -9.98 -40.48
N VAL A 903 -63.24 -10.44 -39.39
CA VAL A 903 -63.34 -10.22 -37.93
C VAL A 903 -61.97 -10.64 -37.30
N CYS A 904 -61.89 -10.89 -35.99
CA CYS A 904 -60.72 -11.48 -35.31
C CYS A 904 -60.82 -13.02 -35.27
N GLU A 905 -59.69 -13.74 -35.33
CA GLU A 905 -59.36 -14.80 -34.35
C GLU A 905 -57.91 -15.30 -34.49
N ASP A 906 -57.41 -15.90 -33.41
CA ASP A 906 -56.10 -16.56 -33.28
C ASP A 906 -56.05 -17.90 -34.04
N THR A 907 -54.84 -18.36 -34.41
CA THR A 907 -54.32 -19.71 -34.04
C THR A 907 -52.85 -19.89 -34.47
N ASP A 908 -52.02 -20.25 -33.48
CA ASP A 908 -50.95 -21.26 -33.45
C ASP A 908 -50.32 -21.88 -34.73
N LEU A 909 -48.99 -22.14 -34.61
CA LEU A 909 -48.12 -23.07 -35.36
C LEU A 909 -47.77 -22.67 -36.82
N GLU A 910 -46.54 -22.84 -37.33
CA GLU A 910 -45.34 -23.58 -36.86
C GLU A 910 -44.10 -22.69 -36.62
#